data_AF-A0A6N7CVK1-F1
#
_entry.id   AF-A0A6N7CVK1-F1
#
_cell.length_a   1.000
_cell.length_b   1.000
_cell.length_c   1.000
_cell.angle_alpha   90.00
_cell.angle_beta   90.00
_cell.angle_gamma   90.00
#
_symmetry.space_group_name_H-M   'P 1'
#
loop_
_entity.id
_entity.type
_entity.pdbx_description
1 polymer ?
#
loop_
_entity_poly.entity_id
_entity_poly.type
_entity_poly.pdbx_seq_one_letter_code
_entity_poly.pdbx_strand_id
1 'polypeptide(L)'
;MTRASGCRVGKCPTCRPPWPRRVCDYLKATDPTFGRLRAGWRMLVSLPAGMAAGHGMAVASGQPGLLGLMFGGTLGMLVGLTISDPKPLWLAVRCVWGLPAFLAAMLLASALHPYRILALCVLAVMLGLHVAGRGHLGDFGHDMGLFLFAGYLGGLLAPLPVSAFEYLGPICVAAALGVAAVQVLLCRPRPRHFLAHVERGFLARTRYVVRGAERLIVTGHRNTRAASRLSNQMISLNEAAMLVDGYLSQPASTLPAGRAEHLHRLVFDTELAVQALGHAVLELCRGPLPDEARTLLAAALADVRHDGCHHDVPASVTPLLEWLARHEKRCPIPADEPLVSLLYQFVAALGDLHRACEAWTSGSEPDAAPEADGIGPRDGRCAFTTPISLVAGDLSGTTLLSHRTHASGGRHRTRRAWRPNASLRSAIQVTAALVVAVPVGDAVSGDRSYWAAIGALIILTGTNSVHERMRKLAKRIVGTVIGGLLGIGFVDLLGTAHPEATVILVCVALSIGAYSISTYYTIWVIGLVVSLFQLYAYIGEFHDSLAVIRLAENVIGAVAATAVALVILPLAAVTLLRRAQSDHLRSLATLVRECGQAWTGPAGAAGTREHARAVDQAAHELHRVSQSFVRLPGSVHGARAEDVRITLRRAAYYAREIAGSGGWSLTSWQRAHLLDITSNLARSIDVLAQTVSGNLTASTAVPDRPWIRSADRIWRMDRKLTPCTANAELRRTLHYLGDLDDLLAGLAARLSVNVHGTDFRTGTAAHRHELLILRAEQSLAEISVPPVKCTAATSG
;
A
#
# COMPACT_ATOMS: atom_id res chain seq x y z
N MET A 1 25.60 -5.58 -42.24
CA MET A 1 25.54 -5.04 -40.87
C MET A 1 24.26 -4.23 -40.71
N THR A 2 23.13 -4.92 -40.57
CA THR A 2 21.81 -4.34 -40.32
C THR A 2 21.65 -4.18 -38.81
N ARG A 3 21.29 -2.97 -38.35
CA ARG A 3 20.92 -2.69 -36.96
C ARG A 3 19.80 -3.66 -36.55
N ALA A 4 20.14 -4.69 -35.79
CA ALA A 4 19.17 -5.44 -35.01
C ALA A 4 18.38 -4.43 -34.17
N SER A 5 17.09 -4.33 -34.44
CA SER A 5 16.10 -3.60 -33.67
C SER A 5 16.27 -3.99 -32.20
N GLY A 6 16.91 -3.11 -31.43
CA GLY A 6 17.20 -3.34 -30.03
C GLY A 6 15.89 -3.57 -29.27
N CYS A 7 15.61 -4.82 -28.94
CA CYS A 7 14.50 -5.19 -28.09
C CYS A 7 14.54 -4.32 -26.83
N ARG A 8 13.40 -3.72 -26.45
CA ARG A 8 13.31 -2.92 -25.22
C ARG A 8 13.31 -3.86 -24.01
N VAL A 9 14.39 -4.60 -23.79
CA VAL A 9 14.59 -5.58 -22.70
C VAL A 9 14.28 -4.97 -21.33
N GLY A 10 14.39 -3.65 -21.18
CA GLY A 10 14.02 -2.94 -19.95
C GLY A 10 12.51 -2.92 -19.63
N LYS A 11 11.62 -3.06 -20.63
CA LYS A 11 10.16 -3.01 -20.48
C LYS A 11 9.48 -4.37 -20.40
N CYS A 12 10.15 -5.45 -20.78
CA CYS A 12 9.55 -6.79 -20.69
C CYS A 12 9.30 -7.17 -19.20
N PRO A 13 8.07 -7.63 -18.86
CA PRO A 13 7.71 -8.06 -17.51
C PRO A 13 8.53 -9.23 -16.98
N THR A 14 9.06 -10.12 -17.83
CA THR A 14 9.68 -11.38 -17.39
C THR A 14 11.19 -11.43 -17.58
N CYS A 15 11.72 -10.78 -18.63
CA CYS A 15 13.14 -10.82 -18.98
C CYS A 15 14.06 -10.36 -17.84
N ARG A 16 15.17 -11.08 -17.65
CA ARG A 16 16.18 -10.75 -16.64
C ARG A 16 16.99 -9.51 -17.05
N PRO A 17 17.05 -8.45 -16.22
CA PRO A 17 17.89 -7.30 -16.51
C PRO A 17 19.38 -7.56 -16.15
N PRO A 18 20.33 -6.83 -16.78
CA PRO A 18 21.75 -6.91 -16.46
C PRO A 18 22.05 -6.55 -14.99
N TRP A 19 23.17 -7.05 -14.45
CA TRP A 19 23.56 -6.94 -13.03
C TRP A 19 23.33 -5.56 -12.37
N PRO A 20 23.80 -4.43 -12.93
CA PRO A 20 23.61 -3.11 -12.29
C PRO A 20 22.12 -2.72 -12.18
N ARG A 21 21.28 -3.18 -13.11
CA ARG A 21 19.83 -2.96 -13.02
C ARG A 21 19.16 -3.85 -11.98
N ARG A 22 19.77 -4.97 -11.55
CA ARG A 22 19.22 -5.85 -10.51
C ARG A 22 19.21 -5.19 -9.14
N VAL A 23 20.29 -4.48 -8.78
CA VAL A 23 20.35 -3.74 -7.50
C VAL A 23 19.31 -2.63 -7.50
N CYS A 24 19.19 -1.91 -8.62
CA CYS A 24 18.17 -0.87 -8.79
C CYS A 24 16.75 -1.44 -8.73
N ASP A 25 16.49 -2.59 -9.34
CA ASP A 25 15.18 -3.26 -9.32
C ASP A 25 14.86 -3.87 -7.95
N TYR A 26 15.87 -4.32 -7.20
CA TYR A 26 15.70 -4.73 -5.81
C TYR A 26 15.31 -3.55 -4.91
N LEU A 27 15.99 -2.41 -5.06
CA LEU A 27 15.64 -1.18 -4.35
C LEU A 27 14.21 -0.72 -4.71
N LYS A 28 13.85 -0.72 -6.01
CA LYS A 28 12.48 -0.36 -6.49
C LYS A 28 11.40 -1.34 -6.05
N ALA A 29 11.72 -2.63 -5.99
CA ALA A 29 10.77 -3.63 -5.52
C ALA A 29 10.56 -3.55 -4.01
N THR A 30 11.54 -3.03 -3.27
CA THR A 30 11.38 -2.80 -1.83
C THR A 30 10.72 -1.43 -1.57
N ASP A 31 10.99 -0.42 -2.41
CA ASP A 31 10.47 0.95 -2.32
C ASP A 31 9.94 1.45 -3.69
N PRO A 32 8.69 1.14 -4.06
CA PRO A 32 8.16 1.42 -5.40
C PRO A 32 8.07 2.91 -5.72
N THR A 33 7.82 3.74 -4.71
CA THR A 33 7.66 5.19 -4.85
C THR A 33 8.93 5.96 -4.50
N PHE A 34 10.03 5.24 -4.22
CA PHE A 34 11.25 5.78 -3.61
C PHE A 34 10.95 6.67 -2.40
N GLY A 35 9.84 6.43 -1.69
CA GLY A 35 9.40 7.28 -0.58
C GLY A 35 10.42 7.26 0.55
N ARG A 36 10.95 6.08 0.86
CA ARG A 36 11.95 5.87 1.90
C ARG A 36 13.29 6.46 1.50
N LEU A 37 13.73 6.18 0.27
CA LEU A 37 14.96 6.76 -0.26
C LEU A 37 14.91 8.29 -0.28
N ARG A 38 13.78 8.88 -0.69
CA ARG A 38 13.57 10.34 -0.66
C ARG A 38 13.51 10.88 0.75
N ALA A 39 12.92 10.18 1.72
CA ALA A 39 12.94 10.61 3.12
C ALA A 39 14.37 10.65 3.68
N GLY A 40 15.17 9.61 3.43
CA GLY A 40 16.58 9.57 3.81
C GLY A 40 17.41 10.64 3.10
N TRP A 41 17.21 10.83 1.78
CA TRP A 41 17.88 11.87 0.99
C TRP A 41 17.51 13.27 1.49
N ARG A 42 16.22 13.57 1.68
CA ARG A 42 15.79 14.87 2.23
C ARG A 42 16.49 15.18 3.54
N MET A 43 16.51 14.23 4.48
CA MET A 43 17.22 14.38 5.74
C MET A 43 18.72 14.61 5.54
N LEU A 44 19.35 13.83 4.66
CA LEU A 44 20.79 13.92 4.37
C LEU A 44 21.21 15.28 3.84
N VAL A 45 20.33 15.99 3.12
CA VAL A 45 20.69 17.30 2.56
C VAL A 45 20.13 18.46 3.40
N SER A 46 18.92 18.34 3.96
CA SER A 46 18.31 19.41 4.76
C SER A 46 18.99 19.61 6.11
N LEU A 47 19.40 18.52 6.77
CA LEU A 47 20.00 18.61 8.10
C LEU A 47 21.38 19.31 8.05
N PRO A 48 22.35 18.90 7.21
CA PRO A 48 23.62 19.61 7.11
C PRO A 48 23.46 21.04 6.59
N ALA A 49 22.52 21.29 5.67
CA ALA A 49 22.26 22.64 5.17
C ALA A 49 21.77 23.58 6.27
N GLY A 50 20.85 23.12 7.11
CA GLY A 50 20.38 23.88 8.27
C GLY A 50 21.49 24.12 9.28
N MET A 51 22.27 23.09 9.60
CA MET A 51 23.44 23.19 10.48
C MET A 51 24.47 24.18 9.96
N ALA A 52 24.87 24.08 8.69
CA ALA A 52 25.89 24.95 8.08
C ALA A 52 25.43 26.41 8.01
N ALA A 53 24.19 26.67 7.58
CA ALA A 53 23.65 28.02 7.49
C ALA A 53 23.46 28.65 8.88
N GLY A 54 22.96 27.88 9.85
CA GLY A 54 22.83 28.33 11.24
C GLY A 54 24.20 28.59 11.89
N HIS A 55 25.16 27.70 11.69
CA HIS A 55 26.53 27.85 12.18
C HIS A 55 27.21 29.10 11.61
N GLY A 56 27.15 29.28 10.29
CA GLY A 56 27.72 30.46 9.63
C GLY A 56 27.13 31.77 10.15
N MET A 57 25.81 31.83 10.35
CA MET A 57 25.15 33.02 10.90
C MET A 57 25.49 33.25 12.38
N ALA A 58 25.61 32.18 13.17
CA ALA A 58 25.99 32.29 14.57
C ALA A 58 27.41 32.87 14.72
N VAL A 59 28.36 32.35 13.95
CA VAL A 59 29.75 32.86 13.92
C VAL A 59 29.79 34.30 13.41
N ALA A 60 29.04 34.64 12.37
CA ALA A 60 28.95 36.00 11.85
C ALA A 60 28.35 37.00 12.87
N SER A 61 27.48 36.51 13.76
CA SER A 61 26.87 37.30 14.84
C SER A 61 27.71 37.31 16.13
N GLY A 62 28.93 36.76 16.10
CA GLY A 62 29.82 36.65 17.26
C GLY A 62 29.33 35.69 18.35
N GLN A 63 28.38 34.80 18.03
CA GLN A 63 27.79 33.85 18.97
C GLN A 63 28.43 32.46 18.85
N PRO A 64 28.32 31.60 19.90
CA PRO A 64 28.82 30.24 19.85
C PRO A 64 28.23 29.45 18.67
N GLY A 65 29.11 28.88 17.83
CA GLY A 65 28.70 28.11 16.66
C GLY A 65 27.80 26.91 16.98
N LEU A 66 27.85 26.39 18.22
CA LEU A 66 26.98 25.33 18.72
C LEU A 66 25.50 25.73 18.68
N LEU A 67 25.15 26.97 19.01
CA LEU A 67 23.77 27.47 18.93
C LEU A 67 23.25 27.40 17.49
N GLY A 68 24.08 27.80 16.53
CA GLY A 68 23.79 27.70 15.11
C GLY A 68 23.57 26.26 14.64
N LEU A 69 24.42 25.33 15.07
CA LEU A 69 24.29 23.90 14.76
C LEU A 69 23.02 23.29 15.36
N MET A 70 22.67 23.63 16.60
CA MET A 70 21.52 23.07 17.31
C MET A 70 20.19 23.52 16.70
N PHE A 71 19.96 24.83 16.58
CA PHE A 71 18.70 25.36 16.05
C PHE A 71 18.61 25.17 14.53
N GLY A 72 19.73 25.33 13.82
CA GLY A 72 19.82 25.04 12.39
C GLY A 72 19.58 23.57 12.07
N GLY A 73 20.17 22.66 12.84
CA GLY A 73 19.92 21.22 12.74
C GLY A 73 18.48 20.84 13.09
N THR A 74 17.89 21.45 14.13
CA THR A 74 16.49 21.21 14.48
C THR A 74 15.55 21.59 13.32
N LEU A 75 15.72 22.78 12.73
CA LEU A 75 14.93 23.20 11.57
C LEU A 75 15.17 22.31 10.35
N GLY A 76 16.43 21.96 10.06
CA GLY A 76 16.79 21.03 8.98
C GLY A 76 16.15 19.65 9.14
N MET A 77 16.10 19.13 10.37
CA MET A 77 15.45 17.86 10.71
C MET A 77 13.93 17.93 10.50
N LEU A 78 13.27 18.97 11.03
CA LEU A 78 11.81 19.16 10.92
C LEU A 78 11.38 19.21 9.45
N VAL A 79 12.00 20.10 8.68
CA VAL A 79 11.72 20.31 7.26
C VAL A 79 12.03 19.04 6.45
N GLY A 80 13.13 18.34 6.77
CA GLY A 80 13.54 17.10 6.10
C GLY A 80 12.56 15.93 6.30
N LEU A 81 11.87 15.86 7.44
CA LEU A 81 10.90 14.81 7.74
C LEU A 81 9.55 15.08 7.08
N THR A 82 9.01 16.29 7.24
CA THR A 82 7.58 16.53 7.03
C THR A 82 7.24 17.29 5.76
N ILE A 83 8.12 18.17 5.29
CA ILE A 83 7.78 19.07 4.18
C ILE A 83 8.25 18.47 2.86
N SER A 84 7.32 18.35 1.91
CA SER A 84 7.61 17.97 0.53
C SER A 84 6.49 18.42 -0.40
N ASP A 85 6.84 19.12 -1.48
CA ASP A 85 5.88 19.57 -2.49
C ASP A 85 6.46 19.55 -3.90
N PRO A 86 5.64 19.29 -4.93
CA PRO A 86 6.09 19.30 -6.32
C PRO A 86 6.34 20.72 -6.85
N LYS A 87 5.64 21.72 -6.31
CA LYS A 87 5.73 23.11 -6.73
C LYS A 87 6.84 23.83 -5.93
N PRO A 88 7.81 24.46 -6.60
CA PRO A 88 9.02 24.98 -5.94
C PRO A 88 8.70 26.16 -5.02
N LEU A 89 7.81 27.06 -5.46
CA LEU A 89 7.37 28.21 -4.66
C LEU A 89 6.66 27.75 -3.38
N TRP A 90 5.72 26.82 -3.49
CA TRP A 90 4.99 26.28 -2.34
C TRP A 90 5.90 25.52 -1.38
N LEU A 91 6.87 24.77 -1.91
CA LEU A 91 7.88 24.09 -1.11
C LEU A 91 8.71 25.09 -0.29
N ALA A 92 9.21 26.16 -0.93
CA ALA A 92 9.97 27.21 -0.25
C ALA A 92 9.14 27.92 0.83
N VAL A 93 7.90 28.30 0.48
CA VAL A 93 6.98 28.97 1.41
C VAL A 93 6.72 28.07 2.62
N ARG A 94 6.42 26.78 2.44
CA ARG A 94 6.18 25.87 3.58
C ARG A 94 7.40 25.68 4.48
N CYS A 95 8.61 25.67 3.92
CA CYS A 95 9.86 25.58 4.71
C CYS A 95 10.04 26.77 5.66
N VAL A 96 9.58 27.97 5.27
CA VAL A 96 9.74 29.20 6.05
C VAL A 96 8.48 29.53 6.86
N TRP A 97 7.30 29.07 6.44
CA TRP A 97 6.01 29.37 7.07
C TRP A 97 5.93 28.98 8.54
N GLY A 98 6.57 27.88 8.94
CA GLY A 98 6.59 27.43 10.33
C GLY A 98 7.50 28.27 11.24
N LEU A 99 8.41 29.08 10.69
CA LEU A 99 9.43 29.78 11.46
C LEU A 99 8.88 30.80 12.47
N PRO A 100 7.90 31.66 12.12
CA PRO A 100 7.31 32.59 13.09
C PRO A 100 6.67 31.86 14.28
N ALA A 101 5.98 30.74 14.01
CA ALA A 101 5.37 29.92 15.05
C ALA A 101 6.43 29.26 15.95
N PHE A 102 7.55 28.81 15.37
CA PHE A 102 8.68 28.25 16.11
C PHE A 102 9.29 29.29 17.06
N LEU A 103 9.62 30.49 16.56
CA LEU A 103 10.22 31.56 17.37
C LEU A 103 9.26 32.07 18.45
N ALA A 104 7.98 32.27 18.12
CA ALA A 104 6.97 32.72 19.08
C ALA A 104 6.74 31.69 20.19
N ALA A 105 6.68 30.40 19.84
CA ALA A 105 6.55 29.33 20.83
C ALA A 105 7.78 29.22 21.73
N MET A 106 8.96 29.42 21.16
CA MET A 106 10.21 29.42 21.92
C MET A 106 10.29 30.60 22.89
N LEU A 107 9.91 31.80 22.46
CA LEU A 107 9.82 32.99 23.32
C LEU A 107 8.82 32.78 24.44
N LEU A 108 7.66 32.19 24.13
CA LEU A 108 6.65 31.85 25.13
C LEU A 108 7.17 30.82 26.14
N ALA A 109 7.91 29.80 25.71
CA ALA A 109 8.53 28.83 26.60
C ALA A 109 9.55 29.49 27.54
N SER A 110 10.41 30.37 27.02
CA SER A 110 11.36 31.16 27.84
C SER A 110 10.64 32.04 28.85
N ALA A 111 9.56 32.72 28.46
CA ALA A 111 8.78 33.59 29.35
C ALA A 111 8.04 32.78 30.45
N LEU A 112 7.64 31.55 30.15
CA LEU A 112 6.96 30.65 31.08
C LEU A 112 7.91 29.84 31.96
N HIS A 113 9.23 30.00 31.80
CA HIS A 113 10.24 29.28 32.59
C HIS A 113 10.01 29.36 34.11
N PRO A 114 9.63 30.51 34.70
CA PRO A 114 9.32 30.58 36.15
C PRO A 114 8.07 29.80 36.57
N TYR A 115 7.13 29.57 35.64
CA TYR A 115 5.82 28.97 35.90
C TYR A 115 5.74 27.55 35.36
N ARG A 116 6.48 26.63 35.98
CA ARG A 116 6.63 25.23 35.52
C ARG A 116 5.31 24.53 35.17
N ILE A 117 4.31 24.56 36.07
CA ILE A 117 3.02 23.89 35.85
C ILE A 117 2.29 24.50 34.64
N LEU A 118 2.30 25.83 34.52
CA LEU A 118 1.69 26.53 33.39
C LEU A 118 2.40 26.16 32.08
N ALA A 119 3.73 26.08 32.08
CA ALA A 119 4.51 25.67 30.92
C ALA A 119 4.14 24.26 30.44
N LEU A 120 4.00 23.32 31.39
CA LEU A 120 3.57 21.95 31.09
C LEU A 120 2.13 21.87 30.55
N CYS A 121 1.21 22.69 31.07
CA CYS A 121 -0.14 22.82 30.53
C CYS A 121 -0.13 23.37 29.09
N VAL A 122 0.66 24.40 28.81
CA VAL A 122 0.80 24.99 27.47
C VAL A 122 1.39 23.99 26.48
N LEU A 123 2.37 23.18 26.90
CA LEU A 123 2.91 22.08 26.10
C LEU A 123 1.80 21.11 25.66
N ALA A 124 0.93 20.70 26.58
CA ALA A 124 -0.17 19.79 26.29
C ALA A 124 -1.19 20.39 25.30
N VAL A 125 -1.47 21.68 25.42
CA VAL A 125 -2.35 22.43 24.50
C VAL A 125 -1.72 22.53 23.11
N MET A 126 -0.45 22.92 23.01
CA MET A 126 0.26 23.03 21.73
C MET A 126 0.31 21.70 20.98
N LEU A 127 0.48 20.58 21.69
CA LEU A 127 0.44 19.25 21.09
C LEU A 127 -0.96 18.86 20.60
N GLY A 128 -2.00 19.24 21.35
CA GLY A 128 -3.39 19.09 20.90
C GLY A 128 -3.65 19.89 19.62
N LEU A 129 -3.18 21.13 19.56
CA LEU A 129 -3.26 21.99 18.38
C LEU A 129 -2.51 21.42 17.18
N HIS A 130 -1.32 20.83 17.39
CA HIS A 130 -0.58 20.15 16.33
C HIS A 130 -1.40 19.05 15.66
N VAL A 131 -2.10 18.24 16.46
CA VAL A 131 -2.94 17.14 15.96
C VAL A 131 -4.22 17.68 15.29
N ALA A 132 -4.81 18.75 15.82
CA ALA A 132 -6.01 19.37 15.28
C ALA A 132 -5.76 20.18 13.99
N GLY A 133 -4.57 20.78 13.85
CA GLY A 133 -4.23 21.73 12.78
C GLY A 133 -4.42 21.19 11.37
N ARG A 134 -4.25 19.88 11.17
CA ARG A 134 -4.47 19.21 9.88
C ARG A 134 -5.92 19.31 9.39
N GLY A 135 -6.89 19.38 10.30
CA GLY A 135 -8.32 19.41 9.97
C GLY A 135 -8.82 20.74 9.41
N HIS A 136 -8.19 21.86 9.78
CA HIS A 136 -8.65 23.21 9.43
C HIS A 136 -7.82 23.89 8.33
N LEU A 137 -6.49 23.77 8.40
CA LEU A 137 -5.56 24.45 7.49
C LEU A 137 -4.82 23.47 6.57
N GLY A 138 -5.27 22.23 6.47
CA GLY A 138 -4.64 21.19 5.65
C GLY A 138 -3.18 20.94 6.05
N ASP A 139 -2.30 20.84 5.05
CA ASP A 139 -0.88 20.57 5.28
C ASP A 139 -0.15 21.74 5.98
N PHE A 140 -0.57 22.99 5.75
CA PHE A 140 -0.02 24.17 6.43
C PHE A 140 -0.25 24.14 7.95
N GLY A 141 -1.45 23.72 8.37
CA GLY A 141 -1.77 23.60 9.79
C GLY A 141 -0.98 22.48 10.47
N HIS A 142 -0.74 21.39 9.76
CA HIS A 142 0.08 20.29 10.27
C HIS A 142 1.54 20.73 10.47
N ASP A 143 2.13 21.39 9.48
CA ASP A 143 3.50 21.90 9.55
C ASP A 143 3.63 22.96 10.65
N MET A 144 2.74 23.95 10.68
CA MET A 144 2.76 25.00 11.70
C MET A 144 2.68 24.43 13.12
N GLY A 145 1.79 23.47 13.36
CA GLY A 145 1.66 22.83 14.66
C GLY A 145 2.93 22.07 15.08
N LEU A 146 3.65 21.47 14.12
CA LEU A 146 4.91 20.78 14.40
C LEU A 146 6.02 21.77 14.79
N PHE A 147 6.13 22.88 14.06
CA PHE A 147 7.09 23.94 14.35
C PHE A 147 6.79 24.63 15.69
N LEU A 148 5.51 24.88 15.97
CA LEU A 148 5.06 25.40 17.26
C LEU A 148 5.52 24.50 18.41
N PHE A 149 5.26 23.19 18.30
CA PHE A 149 5.71 22.21 19.29
C PHE A 149 7.23 22.17 19.42
N ALA A 150 7.96 22.10 18.30
CA ALA A 150 9.42 21.99 18.34
C ALA A 150 10.10 23.26 18.87
N GLY A 151 9.56 24.44 18.57
CA GLY A 151 10.03 25.71 19.11
C GLY A 151 9.79 25.82 20.60
N TYR A 152 8.60 25.42 21.06
CA TYR A 152 8.28 25.35 22.49
C TYR A 152 9.22 24.40 23.24
N LEU A 153 9.46 23.21 22.68
CA LEU A 153 10.39 22.23 23.23
C LEU A 153 11.83 22.77 23.26
N GLY A 154 12.27 23.46 22.21
CA GLY A 154 13.58 24.10 22.14
C GLY A 154 13.78 25.14 23.24
N GLY A 155 12.77 25.96 23.52
CA GLY A 155 12.81 26.95 24.59
C GLY A 155 12.77 26.34 26.00
N LEU A 156 12.12 25.17 26.16
CA LEU A 156 12.19 24.40 27.41
C LEU A 156 13.56 23.73 27.62
N LEU A 157 14.22 23.29 26.53
CA LEU A 157 15.53 22.65 26.57
C LEU A 157 16.66 23.64 26.83
N ALA A 158 16.56 24.83 26.26
CA ALA A 158 17.55 25.90 26.39
C ALA A 158 16.83 27.20 26.77
N PRO A 159 16.56 27.43 28.07
CA PRO A 159 15.93 28.67 28.52
C PRO A 159 16.89 29.84 28.28
N LEU A 160 16.71 30.51 27.16
CA LEU A 160 17.51 31.67 26.77
C LEU A 160 16.80 32.96 27.19
N PRO A 161 17.55 34.00 27.62
CA PRO A 161 16.98 35.30 27.96
C PRO A 161 16.31 35.92 26.74
N VAL A 162 15.35 36.83 26.96
CA VAL A 162 14.62 37.47 25.86
C VAL A 162 15.55 38.23 24.90
N SER A 163 16.67 38.76 25.40
CA SER A 163 17.71 39.38 24.56
C SER A 163 18.37 38.41 23.57
N ALA A 164 18.33 37.10 23.84
CA ALA A 164 18.89 36.10 22.93
C ALA A 164 18.18 36.04 21.58
N PHE A 165 16.92 36.48 21.53
CA PHE A 165 16.14 36.49 20.30
C PHE A 165 16.65 37.48 19.25
N GLU A 166 17.45 38.49 19.66
CA GLU A 166 18.11 39.43 18.75
C GLU A 166 19.06 38.71 17.77
N TYR A 167 19.83 37.74 18.26
CA TYR A 167 20.73 36.94 17.41
C TYR A 167 20.10 35.61 16.96
N LEU A 168 19.20 35.02 17.76
CA LEU A 168 18.61 33.73 17.43
C LEU A 168 17.59 33.80 16.28
N GLY A 169 16.85 34.91 16.17
CA GLY A 169 15.98 35.18 15.02
C GLY A 169 16.74 35.09 13.69
N PRO A 170 17.80 35.89 13.48
CA PRO A 170 18.66 35.81 12.30
C PRO A 170 19.23 34.41 12.02
N ILE A 171 19.70 33.70 13.06
CA ILE A 171 20.22 32.31 12.92
C ILE A 171 19.15 31.37 12.36
N CYS A 172 17.93 31.43 12.91
CA CYS A 172 16.84 30.55 12.49
C CYS A 172 16.31 30.92 11.10
N VAL A 173 16.29 32.21 10.75
CA VAL A 173 15.97 32.68 9.40
C VAL A 173 17.00 32.17 8.39
N ALA A 174 18.30 32.32 8.67
CA ALA A 174 19.37 31.84 7.81
C ALA A 174 19.28 30.32 7.60
N ALA A 175 19.06 29.57 8.68
CA ALA A 175 18.85 28.12 8.60
C ALA A 175 17.62 27.74 7.76
N ALA A 176 16.47 28.37 8.00
CA ALA A 176 15.25 28.09 7.24
C ALA A 176 15.41 28.39 5.74
N LEU A 177 16.08 29.50 5.39
CA LEU A 177 16.38 29.86 4.01
C LEU A 177 17.36 28.89 3.35
N GLY A 178 18.44 28.51 4.05
CA GLY A 178 19.41 27.52 3.55
C GLY A 178 18.77 26.16 3.28
N VAL A 179 17.92 25.70 4.21
CA VAL A 179 17.14 24.47 4.06
C VAL A 179 16.14 24.58 2.90
N ALA A 180 15.42 25.69 2.79
CA ALA A 180 14.47 25.92 1.70
C ALA A 180 15.15 25.91 0.33
N ALA A 181 16.31 26.57 0.20
CA ALA A 181 17.10 26.58 -1.02
C ALA A 181 17.50 25.15 -1.43
N VAL A 182 18.07 24.40 -0.50
CA VAL A 182 18.49 23.01 -0.71
C VAL A 182 17.30 22.10 -1.06
N GLN A 183 16.17 22.24 -0.37
CA GLN A 183 14.97 21.46 -0.65
C GLN A 183 14.44 21.70 -2.07
N VAL A 184 14.39 22.97 -2.50
CA VAL A 184 13.94 23.35 -3.84
C VAL A 184 14.90 22.88 -4.93
N LEU A 185 16.21 22.95 -4.68
CA LEU A 185 17.25 22.58 -5.66
C LEU A 185 17.43 21.07 -5.77
N LEU A 186 17.53 20.36 -4.64
CA LEU A 186 18.02 18.98 -4.57
C LEU A 186 16.94 17.96 -4.19
N CYS A 187 15.83 18.37 -3.57
CA CYS A 187 14.82 17.44 -3.05
C CYS A 187 13.47 17.53 -3.77
N ARG A 188 13.34 18.37 -4.80
CA ARG A 188 12.09 18.59 -5.51
C ARG A 188 11.59 17.30 -6.18
N PRO A 189 10.42 16.78 -5.82
CA PRO A 189 9.83 15.64 -6.50
C PRO A 189 9.44 16.04 -7.93
N ARG A 190 10.04 15.39 -8.93
CA ARG A 190 9.68 15.58 -10.35
C ARG A 190 8.57 14.60 -10.75
N PRO A 191 7.30 15.03 -10.87
CA PRO A 191 6.14 14.15 -11.12
C PRO A 191 6.33 13.25 -12.35
N ARG A 192 6.96 13.78 -13.41
CA ARG A 192 7.22 13.06 -14.68
C ARG A 192 7.96 11.73 -14.53
N HIS A 193 8.80 11.59 -13.50
CA HIS A 193 9.53 10.36 -13.28
C HIS A 193 8.83 9.40 -12.32
N PHE A 194 7.81 9.82 -11.56
CA PHE A 194 7.17 8.95 -10.57
C PHE A 194 6.49 7.76 -11.22
N LEU A 195 5.68 8.00 -12.24
CA LEU A 195 4.99 6.93 -12.94
C LEU A 195 5.97 5.90 -13.53
N ALA A 196 7.04 6.38 -14.18
CA ALA A 196 8.08 5.49 -14.73
C ALA A 196 8.81 4.67 -13.65
N HIS A 197 8.93 5.18 -12.42
CA HIS A 197 9.52 4.43 -11.31
C HIS A 197 8.54 3.39 -10.74
N VAL A 198 7.27 3.76 -10.57
CA VAL A 198 6.22 2.86 -10.07
C VAL A 198 5.97 1.73 -11.09
N GLU A 199 5.91 2.05 -12.38
CA GLU A 199 5.85 1.09 -13.50
C GLU A 199 7.01 0.08 -13.44
N ARG A 200 8.25 0.54 -13.30
CA ARG A 200 9.41 -0.35 -13.15
C ARG A 200 9.34 -1.18 -11.87
N GLY A 201 8.81 -0.62 -10.79
CA GLY A 201 8.58 -1.32 -9.52
C GLY A 201 7.53 -2.42 -9.65
N PHE A 202 6.51 -2.22 -10.48
CA PHE A 202 5.52 -3.24 -10.87
C PHE A 202 6.19 -4.36 -11.69
N LEU A 203 6.90 -4.02 -12.77
CA LEU A 203 7.62 -5.01 -13.60
C LEU A 203 8.63 -5.83 -12.77
N ALA A 204 9.35 -5.21 -11.84
CA ALA A 204 10.26 -5.92 -10.95
C ALA A 204 9.53 -6.96 -10.08
N ARG A 205 8.34 -6.64 -9.56
CA ARG A 205 7.50 -7.56 -8.77
C ARG A 205 6.92 -8.69 -9.58
N THR A 206 6.55 -8.45 -10.83
CA THR A 206 6.18 -9.51 -11.79
C THR A 206 7.29 -10.55 -11.88
N ARG A 207 8.55 -10.11 -12.06
CA ARG A 207 9.72 -11.00 -12.10
C ARG A 207 9.91 -11.77 -10.78
N TYR A 208 9.59 -11.17 -9.63
CA TYR A 208 9.70 -11.85 -8.34
C TYR A 208 8.65 -12.96 -8.17
N VAL A 209 7.43 -12.77 -8.66
CA VAL A 209 6.38 -13.81 -8.63
C VAL A 209 6.76 -14.96 -9.55
N VAL A 210 7.17 -14.69 -10.79
CA VAL A 210 7.60 -15.75 -11.75
C VAL A 210 8.78 -16.55 -11.19
N ARG A 211 9.80 -15.87 -10.62
CA ARG A 211 10.91 -16.55 -9.94
C ARG A 211 10.49 -17.30 -8.68
N GLY A 212 9.49 -16.80 -7.96
CA GLY A 212 8.93 -17.44 -6.78
C GLY A 212 8.22 -18.74 -7.15
N ALA A 213 7.46 -18.74 -8.25
CA ALA A 213 6.80 -19.90 -8.83
C ALA A 213 7.82 -20.95 -9.30
N GLU A 214 8.85 -20.55 -10.05
CA GLU A 214 9.96 -21.41 -10.49
C GLU A 214 10.63 -22.10 -9.27
N ARG A 215 10.97 -21.32 -8.23
CA ARG A 215 11.58 -21.86 -7.01
C ARG A 215 10.66 -22.81 -6.26
N LEU A 216 9.35 -22.55 -6.22
CA LEU A 216 8.41 -23.43 -5.53
C LEU A 216 8.32 -24.78 -6.25
N ILE A 217 8.22 -24.80 -7.58
CA ILE A 217 8.22 -26.03 -8.38
C ILE A 217 9.50 -26.82 -8.17
N VAL A 218 10.67 -26.16 -8.21
CA VAL A 218 11.97 -26.83 -8.03
C VAL A 218 12.13 -27.40 -6.61
N THR A 219 11.63 -26.72 -5.58
CA THR A 219 11.77 -27.18 -4.18
C THR A 219 10.74 -28.24 -3.76
N GLY A 220 9.65 -28.41 -4.51
CA GLY A 220 8.66 -29.48 -4.31
C GLY A 220 7.54 -29.17 -3.30
N HIS A 221 6.58 -30.11 -3.21
CA HIS A 221 5.22 -29.96 -2.68
C HIS A 221 5.08 -29.83 -1.13
N ARG A 222 6.19 -29.77 -0.37
CA ARG A 222 6.16 -29.65 1.12
C ARG A 222 6.72 -28.32 1.65
N ASN A 223 7.13 -27.40 0.78
CA ASN A 223 7.75 -26.16 1.22
C ASN A 223 6.72 -25.05 1.54
N THR A 224 6.11 -25.14 2.71
CA THR A 224 5.12 -24.16 3.22
C THR A 224 5.67 -22.72 3.27
N ARG A 225 6.98 -22.57 3.52
CA ARG A 225 7.66 -21.26 3.52
C ARG A 225 7.74 -20.69 2.11
N ALA A 226 8.10 -21.48 1.10
CA ALA A 226 8.14 -21.03 -0.29
C ALA A 226 6.74 -20.69 -0.83
N ALA A 227 5.73 -21.49 -0.51
CA ALA A 227 4.33 -21.21 -0.86
C ALA A 227 3.82 -19.90 -0.22
N SER A 228 4.16 -19.67 1.06
CA SER A 228 3.84 -18.43 1.76
C SER A 228 4.56 -17.22 1.16
N ARG A 229 5.83 -17.37 0.76
CA ARG A 229 6.59 -16.31 0.08
C ARG A 229 5.95 -15.96 -1.27
N LEU A 230 5.59 -16.94 -2.10
CA LEU A 230 4.93 -16.71 -3.38
C LEU A 230 3.59 -15.99 -3.20
N SER A 231 2.79 -16.42 -2.21
CA SER A 231 1.54 -15.74 -1.85
C SER A 231 1.76 -14.28 -1.47
N ASN A 232 2.79 -13.98 -0.66
CA ASN A 232 3.12 -12.60 -0.29
C ASN A 232 3.64 -11.77 -1.47
N GLN A 233 4.38 -12.39 -2.40
CA GLN A 233 4.85 -11.72 -3.62
C GLN A 233 3.67 -11.33 -4.53
N MET A 234 2.63 -12.16 -4.66
CA MET A 234 1.42 -11.82 -5.40
C MET A 234 0.63 -10.67 -4.76
N ILE A 235 0.56 -10.61 -3.42
CA ILE A 235 -0.03 -9.47 -2.72
C ILE A 235 0.75 -8.19 -3.04
N SER A 236 2.07 -8.24 -2.99
CA SER A 236 2.90 -7.07 -3.31
C SER A 236 2.79 -6.67 -4.78
N LEU A 237 2.59 -7.61 -5.70
CA LEU A 237 2.31 -7.33 -7.10
C LEU A 237 0.99 -6.55 -7.27
N ASN A 238 -0.08 -6.99 -6.61
CA ASN A 238 -1.37 -6.28 -6.60
C ASN A 238 -1.24 -4.86 -6.03
N GLU A 239 -0.50 -4.69 -4.92
CA GLU A 239 -0.22 -3.37 -4.36
C GLU A 239 0.51 -2.47 -5.37
N ALA A 240 1.49 -3.00 -6.11
CA ALA A 240 2.21 -2.22 -7.12
C ALA A 240 1.33 -1.86 -8.32
N ALA A 241 0.43 -2.76 -8.73
CA ALA A 241 -0.53 -2.49 -9.79
C ALA A 241 -1.50 -1.36 -9.39
N MET A 242 -2.04 -1.42 -8.17
CA MET A 242 -2.87 -0.34 -7.63
C MET A 242 -2.10 0.99 -7.50
N LEU A 243 -0.82 0.96 -7.13
CA LEU A 243 0.00 2.17 -7.12
C LEU A 243 0.12 2.78 -8.53
N VAL A 244 0.34 1.97 -9.58
CA VAL A 244 0.38 2.50 -10.96
C VAL A 244 -0.92 3.22 -11.29
N ASP A 245 -2.07 2.58 -11.05
CA ASP A 245 -3.39 3.16 -11.33
C ASP A 245 -3.67 4.43 -10.52
N GLY A 246 -3.35 4.42 -9.21
CA GLY A 246 -3.49 5.60 -8.36
C GLY A 246 -2.64 6.78 -8.82
N TYR A 247 -1.48 6.54 -9.42
CA TYR A 247 -0.65 7.59 -10.02
C TYR A 247 -1.13 8.03 -11.42
N LEU A 248 -1.83 7.17 -12.16
CA LEU A 248 -2.47 7.51 -13.43
C LEU A 248 -3.62 8.51 -13.28
N SER A 249 -4.30 8.54 -12.13
CA SER A 249 -5.39 9.50 -11.87
C SER A 249 -4.94 10.81 -11.24
N GLN A 250 -3.66 10.94 -10.88
CA GLN A 250 -3.15 12.18 -10.29
C GLN A 250 -3.10 13.29 -11.34
N PRO A 251 -3.52 14.53 -11.02
CA PRO A 251 -3.42 15.67 -11.95
C PRO A 251 -1.99 15.95 -12.44
N ALA A 252 -0.98 15.43 -11.74
CA ALA A 252 0.43 15.57 -12.07
C ALA A 252 0.93 14.55 -13.12
N SER A 253 0.16 13.52 -13.45
CA SER A 253 0.48 12.64 -14.57
C SER A 253 0.13 13.35 -15.88
N THR A 254 1.14 13.74 -16.64
CA THR A 254 1.00 14.46 -17.91
C THR A 254 0.56 13.55 -19.08
N LEU A 255 -0.10 12.43 -18.80
CA LEU A 255 -0.47 11.45 -19.81
C LEU A 255 -1.85 11.77 -20.40
N PRO A 256 -2.01 11.71 -21.73
CA PRO A 256 -3.33 11.73 -22.37
C PRO A 256 -4.21 10.57 -21.88
N ALA A 257 -5.52 10.79 -21.84
CA ALA A 257 -6.52 9.83 -21.34
C ALA A 257 -6.37 8.43 -21.96
N GLY A 258 -6.27 8.34 -23.29
CA GLY A 258 -6.15 7.07 -24.00
C GLY A 258 -4.87 6.30 -23.67
N ARG A 259 -3.78 7.01 -23.35
CA ARG A 259 -2.51 6.40 -22.94
C ARG A 259 -2.56 5.90 -21.50
N ALA A 260 -3.24 6.63 -20.61
CA ALA A 260 -3.49 6.17 -19.25
C ALA A 260 -4.37 4.91 -19.25
N GLU A 261 -5.42 4.89 -20.06
CA GLU A 261 -6.30 3.73 -20.22
C GLU A 261 -5.59 2.50 -20.82
N HIS A 262 -4.72 2.72 -21.81
CA HIS A 262 -3.89 1.65 -22.35
C HIS A 262 -2.92 1.09 -21.28
N LEU A 263 -2.26 1.94 -20.50
CA LEU A 263 -1.37 1.48 -19.43
C LEU A 263 -2.13 0.75 -18.32
N HIS A 264 -3.32 1.24 -17.96
CA HIS A 264 -4.22 0.58 -17.00
C HIS A 264 -4.54 -0.85 -17.45
N ARG A 265 -4.98 -1.03 -18.72
CA ARG A 265 -5.24 -2.35 -19.31
C ARG A 265 -4.01 -3.25 -19.29
N LEU A 266 -2.85 -2.76 -19.76
CA LEU A 266 -1.60 -3.53 -19.76
C LEU A 266 -1.21 -4.02 -18.35
N VAL A 267 -1.29 -3.13 -17.35
CA VAL A 267 -0.97 -3.46 -15.95
C VAL A 267 -1.96 -4.49 -15.40
N PHE A 268 -3.26 -4.30 -15.66
CA PHE A 268 -4.31 -5.22 -15.22
C PHE A 268 -4.15 -6.61 -15.83
N ASP A 269 -3.97 -6.70 -17.14
CA ASP A 269 -3.86 -7.97 -17.85
C ASP A 269 -2.56 -8.72 -17.46
N THR A 270 -1.44 -7.98 -17.28
CA THR A 270 -0.18 -8.54 -16.78
C THR A 270 -0.35 -9.08 -15.35
N GLU A 271 -1.00 -8.31 -14.47
CA GLU A 271 -1.25 -8.76 -13.10
C GLU A 271 -2.12 -10.02 -13.08
N LEU A 272 -3.19 -10.05 -13.89
CA LEU A 272 -4.10 -11.18 -13.99
C LEU A 272 -3.37 -12.45 -14.42
N ALA A 273 -2.58 -12.38 -15.50
CA ALA A 273 -1.81 -13.50 -16.01
C ALA A 273 -0.81 -14.05 -14.98
N VAL A 274 -0.05 -13.17 -14.32
CA VAL A 274 0.97 -13.54 -13.34
C VAL A 274 0.36 -14.14 -12.08
N GLN A 275 -0.80 -13.63 -11.65
CA GLN A 275 -1.51 -14.21 -10.51
C GLN A 275 -2.17 -15.54 -10.84
N ALA A 276 -2.76 -15.69 -12.02
CA ALA A 276 -3.29 -16.97 -12.49
C ALA A 276 -2.18 -18.03 -12.52
N LEU A 277 -0.99 -17.68 -13.01
CA LEU A 277 0.20 -18.54 -13.00
C LEU A 277 0.62 -18.90 -11.56
N GLY A 278 0.73 -17.90 -10.67
CA GLY A 278 1.09 -18.12 -9.27
C GLY A 278 0.09 -19.01 -8.51
N HIS A 279 -1.21 -18.84 -8.77
CA HIS A 279 -2.26 -19.69 -8.20
C HIS A 279 -2.21 -21.11 -8.75
N ALA A 280 -2.05 -21.30 -10.05
CA ALA A 280 -1.88 -22.62 -10.65
C ALA A 280 -0.71 -23.38 -10.03
N VAL A 281 0.44 -22.71 -9.85
CA VAL A 281 1.62 -23.31 -9.21
C VAL A 281 1.40 -23.65 -7.74
N LEU A 282 0.70 -22.78 -6.99
CA LEU A 282 0.35 -23.08 -5.60
C LEU A 282 -0.57 -24.29 -5.47
N GLU A 283 -1.56 -24.43 -6.35
CA GLU A 283 -2.48 -25.59 -6.35
C GLU A 283 -1.76 -26.87 -6.80
N LEU A 284 -0.95 -26.81 -7.87
CA LEU A 284 -0.13 -27.95 -8.34
C LEU A 284 0.80 -28.47 -7.24
N CYS A 285 1.41 -27.56 -6.46
CA CYS A 285 2.33 -27.93 -5.38
C CYS A 285 1.63 -28.33 -4.07
N ARG A 286 0.29 -28.43 -4.02
CA ARG A 286 -0.43 -29.04 -2.88
C ARG A 286 -0.45 -30.56 -2.96
N GLY A 287 -0.46 -31.12 -4.18
CA GLY A 287 -0.43 -32.55 -4.44
C GLY A 287 0.97 -33.06 -4.83
N PRO A 288 1.16 -34.39 -4.91
CA PRO A 288 2.35 -34.97 -5.50
C PRO A 288 2.36 -34.66 -7.01
N LEU A 289 3.46 -34.08 -7.50
CA LEU A 289 3.66 -33.77 -8.91
C LEU A 289 4.69 -34.75 -9.51
N PRO A 290 4.40 -35.41 -10.66
CA PRO A 290 5.38 -36.26 -11.34
C PRO A 290 6.70 -35.52 -11.63
N ASP A 291 7.83 -36.20 -11.49
CA ASP A 291 9.16 -35.58 -11.65
C ASP A 291 9.38 -35.05 -13.07
N GLU A 292 8.90 -35.76 -14.10
CA GLU A 292 8.93 -35.29 -15.50
C GLU A 292 8.08 -34.02 -15.71
N ALA A 293 6.87 -33.97 -15.14
CA ALA A 293 6.04 -32.76 -15.22
C ALA A 293 6.72 -31.59 -14.50
N ARG A 294 7.40 -31.85 -13.38
CA ARG A 294 8.13 -30.83 -12.62
C ARG A 294 9.28 -30.22 -13.43
N THR A 295 10.06 -31.02 -14.15
CA THR A 295 11.17 -30.53 -14.98
C THR A 295 10.65 -29.71 -16.16
N LEU A 296 9.56 -30.16 -16.79
CA LEU A 296 8.91 -29.44 -17.89
C LEU A 296 8.33 -28.09 -17.45
N LEU A 297 7.63 -28.04 -16.31
CA LEU A 297 7.12 -26.78 -15.75
C LEU A 297 8.24 -25.80 -15.36
N ALA A 298 9.33 -26.32 -14.77
CA ALA A 298 10.49 -25.49 -14.43
C ALA A 298 11.19 -24.95 -15.68
N ALA A 299 11.29 -25.76 -16.74
CA ALA A 299 11.81 -25.33 -18.04
C ALA A 299 10.92 -24.23 -18.65
N ALA A 300 9.60 -24.40 -18.64
CA ALA A 300 8.64 -23.40 -19.13
C ALA A 300 8.78 -22.02 -18.44
N LEU A 301 8.92 -22.01 -17.12
CA LEU A 301 9.14 -20.76 -16.37
C LEU A 301 10.54 -20.18 -16.59
N ALA A 302 11.55 -21.03 -16.77
CA ALA A 302 12.91 -20.57 -17.06
C ALA A 302 13.00 -19.94 -18.45
N ASP A 303 12.31 -20.50 -19.43
CA ASP A 303 12.24 -20.02 -20.81
C ASP A 303 11.60 -18.63 -20.89
N VAL A 304 10.39 -18.47 -20.32
CA VAL A 304 9.72 -17.15 -20.23
C VAL A 304 10.56 -16.10 -19.51
N ARG A 305 11.45 -16.51 -18.60
CA ARG A 305 12.35 -15.63 -17.86
C ARG A 305 13.59 -15.20 -18.65
N HIS A 306 14.04 -15.99 -19.62
CA HIS A 306 15.21 -15.67 -20.44
C HIS A 306 14.79 -15.07 -21.79
N ASP A 307 13.82 -15.68 -22.47
CA ASP A 307 13.45 -15.41 -23.86
C ASP A 307 12.06 -14.79 -24.03
N GLY A 308 11.36 -14.41 -22.95
CA GLY A 308 10.03 -13.77 -22.99
C GLY A 308 9.98 -12.38 -23.67
N CYS A 309 11.05 -11.97 -24.32
CA CYS A 309 11.18 -10.78 -25.16
C CYS A 309 11.08 -11.11 -26.66
N HIS A 310 11.08 -12.38 -27.03
CA HIS A 310 10.96 -12.88 -28.40
C HIS A 310 9.50 -13.25 -28.71
N HIS A 311 9.06 -13.05 -29.95
CA HIS A 311 7.66 -13.21 -30.38
C HIS A 311 7.27 -14.67 -30.66
N ASP A 312 8.19 -15.61 -30.42
CA ASP A 312 7.97 -17.03 -30.69
C ASP A 312 7.40 -17.72 -29.44
N VAL A 313 6.59 -18.78 -29.65
CA VAL A 313 6.16 -19.69 -28.58
C VAL A 313 7.38 -20.13 -27.79
N PRO A 314 7.37 -20.08 -26.44
CA PRO A 314 8.48 -20.60 -25.67
C PRO A 314 8.69 -22.08 -26.05
N ALA A 315 9.87 -22.43 -26.54
CA ALA A 315 10.18 -23.77 -27.06
C ALA A 315 9.92 -24.88 -26.03
N SER A 316 9.93 -24.52 -24.75
CA SER A 316 9.63 -25.37 -23.60
C SER A 316 8.14 -25.72 -23.39
N VAL A 317 7.20 -25.04 -24.05
CA VAL A 317 5.75 -25.30 -23.92
C VAL A 317 5.31 -26.51 -24.74
N THR A 318 5.91 -26.73 -25.91
CA THR A 318 5.58 -27.86 -26.80
C THR A 318 5.82 -29.22 -26.12
N PRO A 319 6.98 -29.48 -25.48
CA PRO A 319 7.20 -30.73 -24.75
C PRO A 319 6.23 -30.95 -23.58
N LEU A 320 5.79 -29.87 -22.92
CA LEU A 320 4.80 -29.93 -21.84
C LEU A 320 3.42 -30.39 -22.36
N LEU A 321 3.00 -29.88 -23.51
CA LEU A 321 1.76 -30.27 -24.16
C LEU A 321 1.79 -31.69 -24.70
N GLU A 322 2.91 -32.09 -25.32
CA GLU A 322 3.12 -33.46 -25.75
C GLU A 322 3.10 -34.45 -24.58
N TRP A 323 3.65 -34.04 -23.43
CA TRP A 323 3.55 -34.81 -22.19
C TRP A 323 2.10 -34.91 -21.71
N LEU A 324 1.36 -33.79 -21.67
CA LEU A 324 -0.06 -33.75 -21.29
C LEU A 324 -0.92 -34.66 -22.17
N ALA A 325 -0.80 -34.54 -23.49
CA ALA A 325 -1.55 -35.34 -24.44
C ALA A 325 -1.23 -36.85 -24.34
N ARG A 326 0.03 -37.21 -24.02
CA ARG A 326 0.41 -38.60 -23.73
C ARG A 326 -0.13 -39.10 -22.39
N HIS A 327 -0.14 -38.23 -21.38
CA HIS A 327 -0.60 -38.57 -20.03
C HIS A 327 -2.12 -38.80 -20.02
N GLU A 328 -2.90 -37.94 -20.68
CA GLU A 328 -4.35 -38.08 -20.82
C GLU A 328 -4.74 -39.38 -21.54
N LYS A 329 -4.00 -39.74 -22.60
CA LYS A 329 -4.18 -41.03 -23.30
C LYS A 329 -3.86 -42.26 -22.45
N ARG A 330 -2.93 -42.14 -21.49
CA ARG A 330 -2.47 -43.26 -20.64
C ARG A 330 -3.30 -43.43 -19.37
N CYS A 331 -3.82 -42.35 -18.80
CA CYS A 331 -4.57 -42.36 -17.54
C CYS A 331 -5.96 -41.72 -17.70
N PRO A 332 -6.94 -42.42 -18.31
CA PRO A 332 -8.33 -41.94 -18.41
C PRO A 332 -9.12 -42.02 -17.08
N ILE A 333 -8.45 -41.97 -15.91
CA ILE A 333 -9.05 -42.18 -14.59
C ILE A 333 -9.57 -40.84 -14.02
N PRO A 334 -10.77 -40.78 -13.41
CA PRO A 334 -11.29 -39.57 -12.75
C PRO A 334 -10.45 -39.01 -11.58
N ALA A 335 -9.43 -39.74 -11.11
CA ALA A 335 -8.56 -39.30 -10.01
C ALA A 335 -7.49 -38.28 -10.45
N ASP A 336 -7.07 -38.28 -11.72
CA ASP A 336 -6.01 -37.40 -12.25
C ASP A 336 -6.56 -36.16 -12.99
N GLU A 337 -7.87 -36.11 -13.23
CA GLU A 337 -8.62 -34.97 -13.77
C GLU A 337 -8.28 -33.60 -13.13
N PRO A 338 -8.12 -33.46 -11.79
CA PRO A 338 -7.76 -32.19 -11.19
C PRO A 338 -6.31 -31.77 -11.50
N LEU A 339 -5.38 -32.72 -11.62
CA LEU A 339 -3.99 -32.43 -11.96
C LEU A 339 -3.88 -31.95 -13.41
N VAL A 340 -4.52 -32.67 -14.34
CA VAL A 340 -4.53 -32.31 -15.76
C VAL A 340 -5.18 -30.94 -15.98
N SER A 341 -6.31 -30.69 -15.33
CA SER A 341 -6.96 -29.37 -15.32
C SER A 341 -6.01 -28.25 -14.86
N LEU A 342 -5.29 -28.45 -13.74
CA LEU A 342 -4.36 -27.44 -13.23
C LEU A 342 -3.17 -27.19 -14.17
N LEU A 343 -2.70 -28.22 -14.89
CA LEU A 343 -1.65 -28.09 -15.88
C LEU A 343 -2.11 -27.31 -17.12
N TYR A 344 -3.34 -27.54 -17.61
CA TYR A 344 -3.92 -26.70 -18.67
C TYR A 344 -4.16 -25.26 -18.22
N GLN A 345 -4.59 -25.05 -16.97
CA GLN A 345 -4.69 -23.71 -16.39
C GLN A 345 -3.32 -23.01 -16.34
N PHE A 346 -2.26 -23.75 -16.02
CA PHE A 346 -0.89 -23.23 -16.05
C PHE A 346 -0.47 -22.82 -17.47
N VAL A 347 -0.70 -23.66 -18.48
CA VAL A 347 -0.38 -23.34 -19.89
C VAL A 347 -1.13 -22.10 -20.36
N ALA A 348 -2.43 -22.00 -20.07
CA ALA A 348 -3.23 -20.83 -20.44
C ALA A 348 -2.71 -19.54 -19.76
N ALA A 349 -2.35 -19.60 -18.47
CA ALA A 349 -1.77 -18.45 -17.77
C ALA A 349 -0.40 -18.05 -18.34
N LEU A 350 0.38 -19.01 -18.83
CA LEU A 350 1.66 -18.76 -19.49
C LEU A 350 1.46 -18.04 -20.84
N GLY A 351 0.45 -18.46 -21.62
CA GLY A 351 0.07 -17.79 -22.86
C GLY A 351 -0.40 -16.35 -22.63
N ASP A 352 -1.25 -16.12 -21.63
CA ASP A 352 -1.69 -14.77 -21.22
C ASP A 352 -0.48 -13.90 -20.82
N LEU A 353 0.49 -14.47 -20.10
CA LEU A 353 1.71 -13.76 -19.72
C LEU A 353 2.59 -13.42 -20.92
N HIS A 354 2.70 -14.33 -21.89
CA HIS A 354 3.45 -14.08 -23.13
C HIS A 354 2.82 -12.93 -23.92
N ARG A 355 1.50 -12.93 -24.12
CA ARG A 355 0.77 -11.83 -24.78
C ARG A 355 0.95 -10.50 -24.06
N ALA A 356 0.91 -10.51 -22.73
CA ALA A 356 1.22 -9.31 -21.95
C ALA A 356 2.66 -8.82 -22.22
N CYS A 357 3.65 -9.73 -22.25
CA CYS A 357 5.04 -9.37 -22.54
C CYS A 357 5.22 -8.78 -23.94
N GLU A 358 4.54 -9.34 -24.93
CA GLU A 358 4.51 -8.81 -26.30
C GLU A 358 3.92 -7.39 -26.31
N ALA A 359 2.77 -7.19 -25.67
CA ALA A 359 2.12 -5.87 -25.62
C ALA A 359 2.99 -4.79 -24.93
N TRP A 360 3.77 -5.17 -23.91
CA TRP A 360 4.74 -4.27 -23.27
C TRP A 360 5.95 -3.92 -24.17
N THR A 361 6.30 -4.78 -25.13
CA THR A 361 7.53 -4.67 -25.95
C THR A 361 7.27 -4.12 -27.34
N SER A 362 6.16 -4.48 -27.97
CA SER A 362 5.71 -3.96 -29.27
C SER A 362 5.52 -2.45 -29.22
N GLY A 363 5.05 -1.93 -28.08
CA GLY A 363 4.88 -0.50 -27.86
C GLY A 363 3.91 0.14 -28.86
N SER A 364 2.98 -0.65 -29.40
CA SER A 364 1.88 -0.19 -30.24
C SER A 364 1.05 0.80 -29.42
N GLU A 365 1.38 2.09 -29.56
CA GLU A 365 0.50 3.15 -29.13
C GLU A 365 -0.79 2.95 -29.92
N PRO A 366 -1.96 2.84 -29.26
CA PRO A 366 -3.21 2.76 -30.01
C PRO A 366 -3.25 3.98 -30.93
N ASP A 367 -3.49 3.76 -32.23
CA ASP A 367 -3.81 4.83 -33.16
C ASP A 367 -4.81 5.73 -32.45
N ALA A 368 -4.47 7.01 -32.32
CA ALA A 368 -5.35 7.98 -31.69
C ALA A 368 -6.72 7.81 -32.34
N ALA A 369 -7.70 7.32 -31.58
CA ALA A 369 -9.06 7.24 -32.07
C ALA A 369 -9.39 8.63 -32.64
N PRO A 370 -9.92 8.73 -33.87
CA PRO A 370 -10.27 10.03 -34.43
C PRO A 370 -11.15 10.72 -33.40
N GLU A 371 -10.77 11.93 -33.01
CA GLU A 371 -11.56 12.78 -32.13
C GLU A 371 -12.99 12.78 -32.70
N ALA A 372 -13.89 12.07 -32.05
CA ALA A 372 -15.28 12.01 -32.49
C ALA A 372 -15.80 13.45 -32.50
N ASP A 373 -16.29 13.87 -33.66
CA ASP A 373 -16.72 15.22 -33.96
C ASP A 373 -17.53 15.86 -32.83
N GLY A 374 -17.20 17.12 -32.57
CA GLY A 374 -17.51 17.82 -31.34
C GLY A 374 -18.99 17.96 -31.00
N ILE A 375 -19.41 17.28 -29.94
CA ILE A 375 -20.38 17.77 -28.94
C ILE A 375 -19.94 17.23 -27.56
N GLY A 376 -18.80 17.71 -27.07
CA GLY A 376 -18.31 17.48 -25.71
C GLY A 376 -17.94 18.81 -25.06
N PRO A 377 -18.20 19.02 -23.75
CA PRO A 377 -17.96 20.32 -23.13
C PRO A 377 -16.49 20.73 -23.25
N ARG A 378 -16.25 21.98 -23.67
CA ARG A 378 -14.94 22.62 -23.91
C ARG A 378 -14.07 22.83 -22.65
N ASP A 379 -14.20 21.96 -21.66
CA ASP A 379 -13.36 21.91 -20.48
C ASP A 379 -12.38 20.73 -20.64
N GLY A 380 -11.07 21.00 -20.78
CA GLY A 380 -10.03 20.00 -21.03
C GLY A 380 -9.82 18.96 -19.92
N ARG A 381 -10.78 18.04 -19.72
CA ARG A 381 -10.78 16.99 -18.69
C ARG A 381 -11.54 15.74 -19.15
N CYS A 382 -10.92 14.90 -19.96
CA CYS A 382 -11.11 13.46 -19.81
C CYS A 382 -9.90 12.91 -19.05
N ALA A 383 -9.77 13.26 -17.77
CA ALA A 383 -8.71 12.68 -16.94
C ALA A 383 -9.09 11.23 -16.61
N PHE A 384 -8.15 10.29 -16.77
CA PHE A 384 -8.35 8.92 -16.31
C PHE A 384 -8.71 8.93 -14.82
N THR A 385 -9.80 8.24 -14.46
CA THR A 385 -10.26 8.17 -13.08
C THR A 385 -10.19 6.74 -12.58
N THR A 386 -9.75 6.57 -11.33
CA THR A 386 -9.64 5.26 -10.68
C THR A 386 -10.24 5.37 -9.27
N PRO A 387 -10.85 4.29 -8.75
CA PRO A 387 -11.29 4.26 -7.35
C PRO A 387 -10.12 4.18 -6.36
N ILE A 388 -8.90 3.96 -6.83
CA ILE A 388 -7.72 3.86 -5.96
C ILE A 388 -7.36 5.24 -5.41
N SER A 389 -7.22 5.29 -4.09
CA SER A 389 -6.88 6.52 -3.37
C SER A 389 -5.49 6.42 -2.78
N LEU A 390 -4.67 7.44 -3.04
CA LEU A 390 -3.32 7.55 -2.52
C LEU A 390 -3.26 8.59 -1.40
N VAL A 391 -2.61 8.24 -0.28
CA VAL A 391 -2.35 9.14 0.85
C VAL A 391 -0.84 9.32 0.95
N ALA A 392 -0.37 10.56 0.77
CA ALA A 392 1.06 10.88 0.74
C ALA A 392 1.88 10.04 -0.28
N GLY A 393 1.24 9.63 -1.38
CA GLY A 393 1.86 8.83 -2.44
C GLY A 393 1.93 7.33 -2.17
N ASP A 394 1.34 6.83 -1.08
CA ASP A 394 1.20 5.39 -0.80
C ASP A 394 -0.29 4.98 -0.81
N LEU A 395 -0.55 3.68 -0.91
CA LEU A 395 -1.91 3.13 -0.82
C LEU A 395 -2.52 3.45 0.55
N SER A 396 -3.77 3.87 0.57
CA SER A 396 -4.44 4.15 1.82
C SER A 396 -4.68 2.87 2.63
N GLY A 397 -4.13 2.83 3.84
CA GLY A 397 -4.39 1.76 4.80
C GLY A 397 -5.60 2.03 5.69
N THR A 398 -5.45 1.76 6.98
CA THR A 398 -6.52 1.90 7.99
C THR A 398 -6.97 3.35 8.22
N THR A 399 -6.19 4.34 7.78
CA THR A 399 -6.44 5.76 8.00
C THR A 399 -7.69 6.24 7.26
N LEU A 400 -7.78 6.06 5.93
CA LEU A 400 -8.97 6.45 5.17
C LEU A 400 -10.22 5.68 5.61
N LEU A 401 -10.07 4.40 5.93
CA LEU A 401 -11.17 3.63 6.48
C LEU A 401 -11.66 4.23 7.80
N SER A 402 -10.75 4.58 8.73
CA SER A 402 -11.13 5.23 9.99
C SER A 402 -11.87 6.55 9.73
N HIS A 403 -11.39 7.40 8.82
CA HIS A 403 -12.06 8.64 8.43
C HIS A 403 -13.47 8.38 7.85
N ARG A 404 -13.62 7.40 6.94
CA ARG A 404 -14.92 7.04 6.36
C ARG A 404 -15.87 6.44 7.38
N THR A 405 -15.39 5.61 8.31
CA THR A 405 -16.21 5.05 9.40
C THR A 405 -16.72 6.13 10.33
N HIS A 406 -15.92 7.17 10.59
CA HIS A 406 -16.33 8.34 11.36
C HIS A 406 -17.38 9.17 10.61
N ALA A 407 -17.16 9.45 9.33
CA ALA A 407 -18.10 10.19 8.50
C ALA A 407 -19.45 9.45 8.32
N SER A 408 -19.40 8.12 8.20
CA SER A 408 -20.56 7.26 7.94
C SER A 408 -21.27 6.77 9.20
N GLY A 409 -20.77 7.10 10.40
CA GLY A 409 -21.25 6.57 11.67
C GLY A 409 -22.72 6.94 11.96
N GLY A 410 -23.64 6.05 11.58
CA GLY A 410 -24.94 5.75 12.21
C GLY A 410 -25.84 6.92 12.67
N ARG A 411 -27.01 7.04 12.02
CA ARG A 411 -28.19 7.81 12.42
C ARG A 411 -28.76 7.37 13.80
N HIS A 412 -28.03 7.59 14.89
CA HIS A 412 -28.67 7.66 16.21
C HIS A 412 -29.40 9.00 16.32
N ARG A 413 -30.73 8.97 16.26
CA ARG A 413 -31.65 10.13 16.27
C ARG A 413 -31.60 10.98 17.55
N THR A 414 -30.85 10.60 18.59
CA THR A 414 -30.96 11.21 19.92
C THR A 414 -29.69 11.85 20.48
N ARG A 415 -28.54 11.84 19.77
CA ARG A 415 -27.32 12.57 20.18
C ARG A 415 -26.70 13.34 19.02
N ARG A 416 -27.39 14.38 18.56
CA ARG A 416 -27.08 15.12 17.33
C ARG A 416 -26.24 16.39 17.52
N ALA A 417 -25.87 16.79 18.75
CA ALA A 417 -25.21 18.08 18.96
C ALA A 417 -23.67 18.03 18.95
N TRP A 418 -23.03 16.96 19.42
CA TRP A 418 -21.57 16.89 19.54
C TRP A 418 -21.02 15.55 19.03
N ARG A 419 -20.53 15.53 17.79
CA ARG A 419 -19.74 14.41 17.26
C ARG A 419 -18.37 14.94 16.85
N PRO A 420 -17.31 14.70 17.64
CA PRO A 420 -15.99 15.18 17.28
C PRO A 420 -15.51 14.48 16.02
N ASN A 421 -15.07 15.26 15.02
CA ASN A 421 -14.37 14.74 13.84
C ASN A 421 -13.15 13.90 14.26
N ALA A 422 -12.67 13.00 13.40
CA ALA A 422 -11.56 12.10 13.72
C ALA A 422 -10.31 12.83 14.25
N SER A 423 -10.01 14.01 13.69
CA SER A 423 -8.94 14.90 14.14
C SER A 423 -9.16 15.47 15.54
N LEU A 424 -10.39 15.88 15.86
CA LEU A 424 -10.76 16.40 17.17
C LEU A 424 -10.71 15.30 18.23
N ARG A 425 -11.14 14.08 17.89
CA ARG A 425 -11.01 12.91 18.77
C ARG A 425 -9.54 12.62 19.08
N SER A 426 -8.67 12.57 18.07
CA SER A 426 -7.25 12.35 18.30
C SER A 426 -6.61 13.48 19.10
N ALA A 427 -7.02 14.74 18.87
CA ALA A 427 -6.54 15.88 19.65
C ALA A 427 -6.93 15.75 21.12
N ILE A 428 -8.20 15.42 21.42
CA ILE A 428 -8.68 15.18 22.79
C ILE A 428 -7.90 14.03 23.45
N GLN A 429 -7.71 12.91 22.75
CA GLN A 429 -6.93 11.78 23.27
C GLN A 429 -5.48 12.15 23.55
N VAL A 430 -4.84 12.90 22.66
CA VAL A 430 -3.46 13.34 22.83
C VAL A 430 -3.36 14.30 24.01
N THR A 431 -4.21 15.32 24.09
CA THR A 431 -4.21 16.27 25.20
C THR A 431 -4.50 15.58 26.54
N ALA A 432 -5.48 14.69 26.62
CA ALA A 432 -5.76 13.94 27.84
C ALA A 432 -4.59 13.00 28.24
N ALA A 433 -3.94 12.35 27.27
CA ALA A 433 -2.77 11.53 27.54
C ALA A 433 -1.60 12.37 28.09
N LEU A 434 -1.43 13.60 27.61
CA LEU A 434 -0.39 14.51 28.09
C LEU A 434 -0.65 15.02 29.49
N VAL A 435 -1.90 15.37 29.80
CA VAL A 435 -2.31 15.78 31.15
C VAL A 435 -2.00 14.69 32.18
N VAL A 436 -2.01 13.42 31.79
CA VAL A 436 -1.60 12.30 32.65
C VAL A 436 -0.10 12.04 32.60
N ALA A 437 0.50 11.97 31.41
CA ALA A 437 1.89 11.56 31.23
C ALA A 437 2.89 12.57 31.79
N VAL A 438 2.57 13.87 31.68
CA VAL A 438 3.48 14.94 32.05
C VAL A 438 3.72 15.00 33.57
N PRO A 439 2.71 15.04 34.45
CA PRO A 439 2.93 15.01 35.90
C PRO A 439 3.65 13.74 36.37
N VAL A 440 3.32 12.58 35.78
CA VAL A 440 3.98 11.31 36.13
C VAL A 440 5.44 11.29 35.69
N GLY A 441 5.75 11.86 34.52
CA GLY A 441 7.12 12.05 34.06
C GLY A 441 7.90 13.04 34.95
N ASP A 442 7.25 14.12 35.37
CA ASP A 442 7.83 15.16 36.25
C ASP A 442 8.24 14.58 37.60
N ALA A 443 7.44 13.68 38.16
CA ALA A 443 7.77 12.95 39.37
C ALA A 443 8.99 12.01 39.24
N VAL A 444 9.39 11.64 38.01
CA VAL A 444 10.52 10.72 37.75
C VAL A 444 11.80 11.47 37.41
N SER A 445 11.72 12.49 36.55
CA SER A 445 12.89 13.15 35.97
C SER A 445 13.04 14.63 36.34
N GLY A 446 12.10 15.20 37.12
CA GLY A 446 12.03 16.63 37.40
C GLY A 446 11.94 17.46 36.11
N ASP A 447 12.89 18.38 35.93
CA ASP A 447 12.90 19.39 34.87
C ASP A 447 12.79 18.84 33.42
N ARG A 448 13.06 17.55 33.20
CA ARG A 448 13.14 16.93 31.87
C ARG A 448 11.94 16.08 31.41
N SER A 449 10.80 16.17 32.10
CA SER A 449 9.59 15.36 31.87
C SER A 449 8.93 15.44 30.47
N TYR A 450 9.38 16.35 29.61
CA TYR A 450 8.87 16.52 28.24
C TYR A 450 9.03 15.26 27.36
N TRP A 451 9.95 14.35 27.67
CA TRP A 451 10.06 13.08 26.93
C TRP A 451 8.89 12.13 27.19
N ALA A 452 8.25 12.20 28.36
CA ALA A 452 7.01 11.46 28.60
C ALA A 452 5.89 11.98 27.67
N ALA A 453 5.83 13.31 27.47
CA ALA A 453 4.93 13.93 26.51
C ALA A 453 5.20 13.50 25.06
N ILE A 454 6.46 13.53 24.63
CA ILE A 454 6.89 13.07 23.30
C ILE A 454 6.60 11.57 23.11
N GLY A 455 6.79 10.78 24.17
CA GLY A 455 6.39 9.38 24.27
C GLY A 455 4.92 9.19 23.92
N ALA A 456 4.04 9.88 24.65
CA ALA A 456 2.60 9.81 24.48
C ALA A 456 2.15 10.23 23.06
N LEU A 457 2.65 11.37 22.57
CA LEU A 457 2.33 11.87 21.23
C LEU A 457 2.68 10.85 20.16
N ILE A 458 3.92 10.39 20.13
CA ILE A 458 4.39 9.49 19.08
C ILE A 458 3.62 8.16 19.10
N ILE A 459 3.22 7.67 20.27
CA ILE A 459 2.41 6.45 20.37
C ILE A 459 1.02 6.65 19.80
N LEU A 460 0.40 7.81 20.00
CA LEU A 460 -0.92 8.14 19.44
C LEU A 460 -0.86 8.52 17.96
N THR A 461 0.22 9.14 17.50
CA THR A 461 0.37 9.56 16.11
C THR A 461 0.47 8.35 15.19
N GLY A 462 -0.45 8.27 14.22
CA GLY A 462 -0.46 7.22 13.21
C GLY A 462 -0.82 5.84 13.73
N THR A 463 -1.44 5.71 14.92
CA THR A 463 -1.95 4.43 15.42
C THR A 463 -3.46 4.50 15.65
N ASN A 464 -4.19 3.52 15.11
CA ASN A 464 -5.66 3.48 15.22
C ASN A 464 -6.16 2.38 16.16
N SER A 465 -5.31 1.41 16.48
CA SER A 465 -5.64 0.29 17.36
C SER A 465 -4.69 0.18 18.55
N VAL A 466 -5.15 -0.46 19.62
CA VAL A 466 -4.35 -0.76 20.82
C VAL A 466 -3.14 -1.63 20.47
N HIS A 467 -3.31 -2.58 19.56
CA HIS A 467 -2.21 -3.45 19.15
C HIS A 467 -1.13 -2.71 18.36
N GLU A 468 -1.54 -1.81 17.46
CA GLU A 468 -0.61 -0.98 16.74
C GLU A 468 0.19 -0.09 17.69
N ARG A 469 -0.46 0.47 18.72
CA ARG A 469 0.19 1.18 19.83
C ARG A 469 1.20 0.30 20.55
N MET A 470 0.83 -0.92 20.95
CA MET A 470 1.71 -1.86 21.65
C MET A 470 2.91 -2.29 20.80
N ARG A 471 2.69 -2.59 19.52
CA ARG A 471 3.79 -2.92 18.60
C ARG A 471 4.74 -1.74 18.43
N LYS A 472 4.21 -0.52 18.31
CA LYS A 472 5.01 0.71 18.20
C LYS A 472 5.80 0.97 19.49
N LEU A 473 5.19 0.73 20.65
CA LEU A 473 5.84 0.78 21.96
C LEU A 473 7.00 -0.22 22.05
N ALA A 474 6.77 -1.49 21.74
CA ALA A 474 7.82 -2.51 21.77
C ALA A 474 9.00 -2.15 20.87
N LYS A 475 8.72 -1.71 19.63
CA LYS A 475 9.75 -1.24 18.70
C LYS A 475 10.52 -0.04 19.23
N ARG A 476 9.85 0.88 19.96
CA ARG A 476 10.47 2.05 20.58
C ARG A 476 11.36 1.65 21.76
N ILE A 477 10.89 0.79 22.66
CA ILE A 477 11.68 0.27 23.79
C ILE A 477 12.97 -0.36 23.27
N VAL A 478 12.87 -1.29 22.30
CA VAL A 478 14.04 -1.92 21.69
C VAL A 478 14.97 -0.89 21.05
N GLY A 479 14.41 0.08 20.32
CA GLY A 479 15.19 1.13 19.68
C GLY A 479 15.88 2.07 20.67
N THR A 480 15.24 2.41 21.78
CA THR A 480 15.79 3.26 22.84
C THR A 480 16.88 2.57 23.61
N VAL A 481 16.74 1.27 23.90
CA VAL A 481 17.79 0.48 24.56
C VAL A 481 19.02 0.37 23.65
N ILE A 482 18.85 -0.09 22.41
CA ILE A 482 19.96 -0.25 21.46
C ILE A 482 20.60 1.11 21.14
N GLY A 483 19.77 2.13 20.89
CA GLY A 483 20.25 3.48 20.60
C GLY A 483 20.96 4.13 21.79
N GLY A 484 20.51 3.86 23.02
CA GLY A 484 21.18 4.32 24.24
C GLY A 484 22.55 3.67 24.42
N LEU A 485 22.64 2.34 24.25
CA LEU A 485 23.91 1.61 24.33
C LEU A 485 24.91 2.10 23.27
N LEU A 486 24.47 2.24 22.01
CA LEU A 486 25.31 2.78 20.94
C LEU A 486 25.66 4.25 21.19
N GLY A 487 24.71 5.04 21.70
CA GLY A 487 24.88 6.45 22.02
C GLY A 487 25.98 6.67 23.06
N ILE A 488 25.94 5.93 24.17
CA ILE A 488 26.98 5.95 25.21
C ILE A 488 28.32 5.55 24.60
N GLY A 489 28.39 4.43 23.89
CA GLY A 489 29.64 3.97 23.27
C GLY A 489 30.25 4.99 22.28
N PHE A 490 29.41 5.72 21.52
CA PHE A 490 29.91 6.81 20.66
C PHE A 490 30.32 8.05 21.46
N VAL A 491 29.64 8.40 22.55
CA VAL A 491 30.08 9.48 23.44
C VAL A 491 31.45 9.16 24.02
N ASP A 492 31.67 7.93 24.49
CA ASP A 492 32.95 7.49 25.05
C ASP A 492 34.07 7.46 23.99
N LEU A 493 33.74 7.09 22.75
CA LEU A 493 34.69 6.98 21.65
C LEU A 493 35.11 8.34 21.06
N LEU A 494 34.15 9.22 20.78
CA LEU A 494 34.39 10.51 20.12
C LEU A 494 34.71 11.62 21.13
N GLY A 495 34.15 11.53 22.33
CA GLY A 495 34.15 12.61 23.32
C GLY A 495 33.58 13.92 22.75
N THR A 496 33.92 15.03 23.39
CA THR A 496 33.64 16.39 22.88
C THR A 496 34.77 16.92 21.98
N ALA A 497 35.88 16.18 21.89
CA ALA A 497 37.11 16.58 21.18
C ALA A 497 36.99 16.55 19.65
N HIS A 498 36.03 15.82 19.10
CA HIS A 498 35.85 15.62 17.66
C HIS A 498 34.48 16.11 17.14
N PRO A 499 34.21 17.44 17.18
CA PRO A 499 32.90 18.01 16.81
C PRO A 499 32.47 17.69 15.38
N GLU A 500 33.41 17.70 14.44
CA GLU A 500 33.14 17.37 13.04
C GLU A 500 32.63 15.93 12.87
N ALA A 501 33.26 14.98 13.56
CA ALA A 501 32.88 13.57 13.50
C ALA A 501 31.52 13.34 14.16
N THR A 502 31.21 14.06 15.24
CA THR A 502 29.89 14.04 15.88
C THR A 502 28.80 14.55 14.95
N VAL A 503 29.03 15.68 14.28
CA VAL A 503 28.07 16.24 13.30
C VAL A 503 27.82 15.26 12.16
N ILE A 504 28.88 14.65 11.61
CA ILE A 504 28.76 13.62 10.57
C ILE A 504 27.95 12.42 11.08
N LEU A 505 28.25 11.93 12.29
CA LEU A 505 27.53 10.81 12.90
C LEU A 505 26.04 11.12 13.06
N VAL A 506 25.70 12.30 13.58
CA VAL A 506 24.30 12.75 13.72
C VAL A 506 23.60 12.80 12.37
N CYS A 507 24.27 13.34 11.35
CA CYS A 507 23.71 13.40 10.00
C CYS A 507 23.45 12.02 9.42
N VAL A 508 24.43 11.12 9.48
CA VAL A 508 24.30 9.75 8.98
C VAL A 508 23.22 8.98 9.74
N ALA A 509 23.20 9.07 11.07
CA ALA A 509 22.23 8.37 11.93
C ALA A 509 20.79 8.81 11.65
N LEU A 510 20.53 10.12 11.56
CA LEU A 510 19.19 10.65 11.26
C LEU A 510 18.77 10.37 9.83
N SER A 511 19.68 10.40 8.85
CA SER A 511 19.38 10.04 7.45
C SER A 511 19.01 8.56 7.28
N ILE A 512 19.77 7.65 7.90
CA ILE A 512 19.45 6.21 7.92
C ILE A 512 18.12 5.98 8.65
N GLY A 513 17.90 6.70 9.75
CA GLY A 513 16.65 6.67 10.48
C GLY A 513 15.46 7.11 9.60
N ALA A 514 15.58 8.25 8.93
CA ALA A 514 14.53 8.83 8.09
C ALA A 514 14.18 7.91 6.91
N TYR A 515 15.18 7.25 6.32
CA TYR A 515 14.97 6.18 5.34
C TYR A 515 14.11 5.04 5.92
N SER A 516 14.33 4.70 7.18
CA SER A 516 13.75 3.51 7.81
C SER A 516 12.37 3.73 8.43
N ILE A 517 11.88 4.98 8.52
CA ILE A 517 10.73 5.36 9.36
C ILE A 517 9.45 4.54 9.11
N SER A 518 9.11 4.24 7.85
CA SER A 518 7.87 3.54 7.48
C SER A 518 7.97 2.02 7.57
N THR A 519 9.18 1.45 7.53
CA THR A 519 9.39 -0.01 7.48
C THR A 519 10.00 -0.54 8.78
N TYR A 520 11.10 0.07 9.22
CA TYR A 520 11.88 -0.33 10.37
C TYR A 520 11.94 0.80 11.39
N TYR A 521 10.79 1.08 12.00
CA TYR A 521 10.66 2.13 13.02
C TYR A 521 11.69 2.03 14.16
N THR A 522 12.15 0.82 14.51
CA THR A 522 13.25 0.63 15.49
C THR A 522 14.55 1.30 15.06
N ILE A 523 14.91 1.26 13.76
CA ILE A 523 16.13 1.90 13.25
C ILE A 523 16.01 3.43 13.32
N TRP A 524 14.82 3.98 13.06
CA TRP A 524 14.55 5.41 13.28
C TRP A 524 14.81 5.82 14.73
N VAL A 525 14.28 5.05 15.69
CA VAL A 525 14.48 5.33 17.12
C VAL A 525 15.95 5.20 17.52
N ILE A 526 16.68 4.20 17.01
CA ILE A 526 18.12 4.05 17.26
C ILE A 526 18.87 5.31 16.79
N GLY A 527 18.67 5.73 15.54
CA GLY A 527 19.33 6.92 14.99
C GLY A 527 19.02 8.18 15.79
N LEU A 528 17.74 8.39 16.14
CA LEU A 528 17.31 9.53 16.95
C LEU A 528 17.96 9.54 18.34
N VAL A 529 18.00 8.38 19.03
CA VAL A 529 18.54 8.28 20.40
C VAL A 529 20.06 8.44 20.39
N VAL A 530 20.76 7.86 19.42
CA VAL A 530 22.20 8.11 19.23
C VAL A 530 22.46 9.61 19.06
N SER A 531 21.72 10.28 18.18
CA SER A 531 21.89 11.73 17.97
C SER A 531 21.59 12.57 19.21
N LEU A 532 20.59 12.18 20.01
CA LEU A 532 20.27 12.85 21.28
C LEU A 532 21.39 12.73 22.30
N PHE A 533 22.02 11.55 22.41
CA PHE A 533 23.11 11.33 23.35
C PHE A 533 24.32 12.18 22.99
N GLN A 534 24.66 12.25 21.70
CA GLN A 534 25.69 13.14 21.18
C GLN A 534 25.37 14.61 21.49
N LEU A 535 24.13 15.04 21.26
CA LEU A 535 23.70 16.39 21.57
C LEU A 535 23.84 16.73 23.06
N TYR A 536 23.40 15.83 23.95
CA TYR A 536 23.49 16.06 25.40
C TYR A 536 24.93 16.06 25.90
N ALA A 537 25.81 15.23 25.33
CA ALA A 537 27.24 15.27 25.65
C ALA A 537 27.86 16.63 25.27
N TYR A 538 27.49 17.19 24.11
CA TYR A 538 28.00 18.49 23.66
C TYR A 538 27.47 19.69 24.46
N ILE A 539 26.26 19.62 25.01
CA ILE A 539 25.70 20.68 25.87
C ILE A 539 26.19 20.53 27.33
N GLY A 540 26.88 19.42 27.67
CA GLY A 540 27.37 19.15 29.02
C GLY A 540 26.30 18.58 29.97
N GLU A 541 25.21 18.04 29.42
CA GLU A 541 24.06 17.51 30.18
C GLU A 541 24.02 15.97 30.23
N PHE A 542 25.10 15.31 29.82
CA PHE A 542 25.19 13.85 29.76
C PHE A 542 25.52 13.24 31.12
N HIS A 543 24.78 12.18 31.47
CA HIS A 543 25.00 11.36 32.67
C HIS A 543 24.69 9.88 32.35
N ASP A 544 25.35 8.94 33.03
CA ASP A 544 25.25 7.50 32.75
C ASP A 544 23.83 6.94 32.89
N SER A 545 23.02 7.53 33.77
CA SER A 545 21.61 7.14 34.00
C SER A 545 20.64 7.62 32.93
N LEU A 546 21.09 8.48 31.99
CA LEU A 546 20.23 9.11 30.99
C LEU A 546 19.47 8.09 30.14
N ALA A 547 20.11 6.99 29.76
CA ALA A 547 19.46 5.93 28.96
C ALA A 547 18.29 5.28 29.69
N VAL A 548 18.44 5.04 31.00
CA VAL A 548 17.40 4.47 31.86
C VAL A 548 16.25 5.45 32.02
N ILE A 549 16.56 6.74 32.22
CA ILE A 549 15.55 7.80 32.32
C ILE A 549 14.75 7.92 31.01
N ARG A 550 15.42 7.93 29.85
CA ARG A 550 14.74 7.99 28.53
C ARG A 550 13.85 6.78 28.29
N LEU A 551 14.27 5.61 28.76
CA LEU A 551 13.43 4.42 28.68
C LEU A 551 12.19 4.57 29.56
N ALA A 552 12.35 5.01 30.82
CA ALA A 552 11.26 5.20 31.77
C ALA A 552 10.22 6.22 31.27
N GLU A 553 10.65 7.40 30.83
CA GLU A 553 9.78 8.46 30.32
C GLU A 553 8.96 7.99 29.10
N ASN A 554 9.60 7.28 28.16
CA ASN A 554 8.93 6.74 26.99
C ASN A 554 7.86 5.71 27.35
N VAL A 555 8.13 4.86 28.34
CA VAL A 555 7.17 3.86 28.84
C VAL A 555 5.99 4.55 29.52
N ILE A 556 6.23 5.54 30.38
CA ILE A 556 5.19 6.33 31.05
C ILE A 556 4.25 6.97 30.01
N GLY A 557 4.83 7.67 29.03
CA GLY A 557 4.05 8.30 27.96
C GLY A 557 3.21 7.29 27.17
N ALA A 558 3.79 6.12 26.86
CA ALA A 558 3.09 5.08 26.10
C ALA A 558 1.96 4.41 26.87
N VAL A 559 2.16 4.17 28.17
CA VAL A 559 1.13 3.61 29.06
C VAL A 559 -0.03 4.60 29.19
N ALA A 560 0.26 5.88 29.47
CA ALA A 560 -0.74 6.94 29.56
C ALA A 560 -1.53 7.09 28.25
N ALA A 561 -0.84 7.15 27.10
CA ALA A 561 -1.46 7.19 25.78
C ALA A 561 -2.38 6.00 25.51
N THR A 562 -1.95 4.79 25.88
CA THR A 562 -2.75 3.58 25.66
C THR A 562 -3.98 3.57 26.57
N ALA A 563 -3.82 3.88 27.85
CA ALA A 563 -4.92 3.96 28.81
C ALA A 563 -5.98 4.98 28.37
N VAL A 564 -5.55 6.18 27.97
CA VAL A 564 -6.45 7.22 27.44
C VAL A 564 -7.16 6.76 26.18
N ALA A 565 -6.46 6.13 25.22
CA ALA A 565 -7.09 5.67 23.99
C ALA A 565 -8.09 4.51 24.20
N LEU A 566 -8.02 3.80 25.33
CA LEU A 566 -8.97 2.77 25.74
C LEU A 566 -10.23 3.36 26.39
N VAL A 567 -10.09 4.45 27.14
CA VAL A 567 -11.18 5.04 27.94
C VAL A 567 -11.88 6.19 27.20
N ILE A 568 -11.13 7.07 26.54
CA ILE A 568 -11.63 8.31 25.95
C ILE A 568 -11.91 8.10 24.47
N LEU A 569 -13.19 8.07 24.09
CA LEU A 569 -13.67 7.95 22.70
C LEU A 569 -13.04 6.76 21.93
N PRO A 570 -13.16 5.51 22.44
CA PRO A 570 -12.56 4.35 21.79
C PRO A 570 -13.20 4.07 20.43
N LEU A 571 -12.38 3.77 19.41
CA LEU A 571 -12.87 3.01 18.25
C LEU A 571 -12.73 1.54 18.56
N ALA A 572 -13.86 0.84 18.64
CA ALA A 572 -13.84 -0.60 18.66
C ALA A 572 -13.24 -1.11 17.35
N ALA A 573 -12.07 -1.73 17.42
CA ALA A 573 -11.37 -2.24 16.25
C ALA A 573 -12.23 -3.27 15.47
N VAL A 574 -13.12 -3.98 16.18
CA VAL A 574 -14.17 -4.84 15.59
C VAL A 574 -15.08 -4.07 14.62
N THR A 575 -15.42 -2.82 14.91
CA THR A 575 -16.24 -1.95 14.04
C THR A 575 -15.51 -1.62 12.74
N LEU A 576 -14.21 -1.32 12.82
CA LEU A 576 -13.38 -1.08 11.63
C LEU A 576 -13.29 -2.34 10.77
N LEU A 577 -13.06 -3.51 11.39
CA LEU A 577 -12.99 -4.78 10.67
C LEU A 577 -14.31 -5.13 9.97
N ARG A 578 -15.44 -5.05 10.68
CA ARG A 578 -16.77 -5.29 10.11
C ARG A 578 -17.09 -4.30 8.99
N ARG A 579 -16.70 -3.03 9.16
CA ARG A 579 -16.90 -2.04 8.11
C ARG A 579 -16.06 -2.36 6.87
N ALA A 580 -14.78 -2.71 7.03
CA ALA A 580 -13.92 -3.13 5.92
C ALA A 580 -14.48 -4.36 5.19
N GLN A 581 -14.95 -5.38 5.92
CA GLN A 581 -15.59 -6.56 5.33
C GLN A 581 -16.85 -6.18 4.54
N SER A 582 -17.70 -5.33 5.14
CA SER A 582 -18.94 -4.87 4.52
C SER A 582 -18.68 -4.02 3.27
N ASP A 583 -17.70 -3.11 3.31
CA ASP A 583 -17.33 -2.28 2.15
C ASP A 583 -16.73 -3.15 1.03
N HIS A 584 -15.93 -4.15 1.35
CA HIS A 584 -15.42 -5.11 0.37
C HIS A 584 -16.54 -5.92 -0.29
N LEU A 585 -17.51 -6.43 0.47
CA LEU A 585 -18.69 -7.13 -0.07
C LEU A 585 -19.54 -6.20 -0.94
N ARG A 586 -19.77 -4.94 -0.53
CA ARG A 586 -20.49 -3.97 -1.37
C ARG A 586 -19.76 -3.69 -2.69
N SER A 587 -18.43 -3.54 -2.67
CA SER A 587 -17.65 -3.37 -3.89
C SER A 587 -17.78 -4.59 -4.80
N LEU A 588 -17.81 -5.82 -4.26
CA LEU A 588 -18.08 -7.04 -5.03
C LEU A 588 -19.50 -7.04 -5.64
N ALA A 589 -20.52 -6.65 -4.87
CA ALA A 589 -21.89 -6.57 -5.36
C ALA A 589 -22.01 -5.56 -6.51
N THR A 590 -21.39 -4.38 -6.36
CA THR A 590 -21.32 -3.38 -7.44
C THR A 590 -20.61 -3.95 -8.65
N LEU A 591 -19.41 -4.53 -8.51
CA LEU A 591 -18.70 -5.13 -9.64
C LEU A 591 -19.56 -6.13 -10.41
N VAL A 592 -20.17 -7.11 -9.73
CA VAL A 592 -20.98 -8.15 -10.38
C VAL A 592 -22.17 -7.53 -11.12
N ARG A 593 -22.84 -6.53 -10.52
CA ARG A 593 -23.95 -5.81 -11.14
C ARG A 593 -23.51 -5.05 -12.38
N GLU A 594 -22.44 -4.27 -12.28
CA GLU A 594 -21.94 -3.43 -13.37
C GLU A 594 -21.37 -4.29 -14.51
N CYS A 595 -20.70 -5.41 -14.21
CA CYS A 595 -20.29 -6.38 -15.24
C CYS A 595 -21.50 -6.95 -16.00
N GLY A 596 -22.57 -7.32 -15.28
CA GLY A 596 -23.81 -7.78 -15.89
C GLY A 596 -24.43 -6.76 -16.85
N GLN A 597 -24.43 -5.47 -16.47
CA GLN A 597 -24.92 -4.39 -17.33
C GLN A 597 -23.99 -4.12 -18.51
N ALA A 598 -22.67 -4.09 -18.28
CA ALA A 598 -21.64 -3.86 -19.28
C ALA A 598 -21.70 -4.92 -20.39
N TRP A 599 -21.70 -6.21 -20.02
CA TRP A 599 -21.76 -7.31 -20.99
C TRP A 599 -23.06 -7.37 -21.80
N THR A 600 -24.16 -6.83 -21.27
CA THR A 600 -25.49 -6.89 -21.92
C THR A 600 -25.87 -5.59 -22.62
N GLY A 601 -25.17 -4.50 -22.34
CA GLY A 601 -25.39 -3.17 -22.90
C GLY A 601 -24.52 -2.83 -24.11
N PRO A 602 -24.75 -1.67 -24.74
CA PRO A 602 -24.02 -1.23 -25.93
C PRO A 602 -22.57 -0.83 -25.65
N ALA A 603 -22.22 -0.54 -24.39
CA ALA A 603 -20.87 -0.15 -23.97
C ALA A 603 -19.89 -1.34 -23.92
N GLY A 604 -20.37 -2.58 -23.99
CA GLY A 604 -19.54 -3.77 -23.86
C GLY A 604 -18.78 -3.82 -22.53
N ALA A 605 -17.54 -4.34 -22.53
CA ALA A 605 -16.76 -4.56 -21.31
C ALA A 605 -16.11 -3.31 -20.68
N ALA A 606 -16.38 -2.11 -21.20
CA ALA A 606 -15.79 -0.86 -20.70
C ALA A 606 -16.18 -0.60 -19.23
N GLY A 607 -15.25 -0.09 -18.40
CA GLY A 607 -15.52 0.26 -16.99
C GLY A 607 -15.43 -0.90 -15.98
N THR A 608 -15.38 -2.15 -16.44
CA THR A 608 -15.39 -3.34 -15.57
C THR A 608 -14.09 -3.48 -14.75
N ARG A 609 -12.94 -3.12 -15.33
CA ARG A 609 -11.63 -3.18 -14.66
C ARG A 609 -11.54 -2.19 -13.51
N GLU A 610 -12.14 -1.01 -13.64
CA GLU A 610 -12.20 0.02 -12.61
C GLU A 610 -13.00 -0.46 -11.41
N HIS A 611 -14.13 -1.14 -11.63
CA HIS A 611 -14.88 -1.77 -10.55
C HIS A 611 -14.07 -2.88 -9.86
N ALA A 612 -13.25 -3.64 -10.59
CA ALA A 612 -12.35 -4.62 -9.97
C ALA A 612 -11.26 -3.95 -9.11
N ARG A 613 -10.76 -2.77 -9.52
CA ARG A 613 -9.88 -1.95 -8.68
C ARG A 613 -10.54 -1.45 -7.41
N ALA A 614 -11.84 -1.15 -7.43
CA ALA A 614 -12.58 -0.81 -6.21
C ALA A 614 -12.65 -2.00 -5.23
N VAL A 615 -12.76 -3.23 -5.75
CA VAL A 615 -12.70 -4.46 -4.95
C VAL A 615 -11.31 -4.69 -4.37
N ASP A 616 -10.25 -4.51 -5.18
CA ASP A 616 -8.85 -4.64 -4.74
C ASP A 616 -8.51 -3.63 -3.64
N GLN A 617 -8.90 -2.36 -3.82
CA GLN A 617 -8.73 -1.31 -2.82
C GLN A 617 -9.40 -1.68 -1.49
N ALA A 618 -10.65 -2.16 -1.52
CA ALA A 618 -11.35 -2.60 -0.32
C ALA A 618 -10.71 -3.85 0.30
N ALA A 619 -10.18 -4.77 -0.52
CA ALA A 619 -9.44 -5.94 -0.05
C ALA A 619 -8.12 -5.54 0.64
N HIS A 620 -7.42 -4.54 0.10
CA HIS A 620 -6.20 -3.97 0.68
C HIS A 620 -6.48 -3.35 2.05
N GLU A 621 -7.52 -2.53 2.15
CA GLU A 621 -7.93 -1.91 3.41
C GLU A 621 -8.30 -2.97 4.46
N LEU A 622 -9.09 -3.97 4.07
CA LEU A 622 -9.41 -5.12 4.93
C LEU A 622 -8.15 -5.86 5.37
N HIS A 623 -7.19 -6.08 4.46
CA HIS A 623 -5.93 -6.72 4.78
C HIS A 623 -5.13 -5.90 5.80
N ARG A 624 -4.95 -4.59 5.58
CA ARG A 624 -4.24 -3.68 6.50
C ARG A 624 -4.89 -3.64 7.88
N VAL A 625 -6.22 -3.56 7.93
CA VAL A 625 -6.98 -3.61 9.19
C VAL A 625 -6.76 -4.96 9.89
N SER A 626 -6.87 -6.07 9.17
CA SER A 626 -6.67 -7.41 9.75
C SER A 626 -5.26 -7.65 10.31
N GLN A 627 -4.23 -7.12 9.65
CA GLN A 627 -2.84 -7.21 10.12
C GLN A 627 -2.60 -6.44 11.43
N SER A 628 -3.45 -5.44 11.71
CA SER A 628 -3.38 -4.62 12.91
C SER A 628 -3.92 -5.30 14.16
N PHE A 629 -4.44 -6.54 14.10
CA PHE A 629 -4.90 -7.30 15.28
C PHE A 629 -3.84 -8.30 15.80
N VAL A 630 -3.77 -8.50 17.13
CA VAL A 630 -2.94 -9.54 17.74
C VAL A 630 -3.47 -10.90 17.29
N ARG A 631 -2.58 -11.76 16.78
CA ARG A 631 -2.87 -13.20 16.69
C ARG A 631 -2.61 -13.78 18.07
N LEU A 632 -3.63 -13.91 18.92
CA LEU A 632 -3.47 -14.79 20.08
C LEU A 632 -3.45 -16.23 19.56
N PRO A 633 -2.35 -16.99 19.77
CA PRO A 633 -2.29 -18.40 19.40
C PRO A 633 -3.48 -19.14 20.04
N GLY A 634 -4.18 -19.96 19.25
CA GLY A 634 -5.33 -20.74 19.75
C GLY A 634 -6.65 -19.98 19.90
N SER A 635 -6.72 -18.68 19.59
CA SER A 635 -8.02 -17.97 19.63
C SER A 635 -8.93 -18.41 18.47
N VAL A 636 -10.10 -18.98 18.81
CA VAL A 636 -11.16 -19.37 17.85
C VAL A 636 -11.61 -18.16 17.01
N HIS A 637 -11.64 -16.97 17.62
CA HIS A 637 -11.95 -15.71 16.94
C HIS A 637 -10.89 -15.30 15.91
N GLY A 638 -9.61 -15.58 16.19
CA GLY A 638 -8.51 -15.32 15.25
C GLY A 638 -8.54 -16.24 14.03
N ALA A 639 -8.82 -17.53 14.22
CA ALA A 639 -8.96 -18.49 13.13
C ALA A 639 -10.13 -18.13 12.20
N ARG A 640 -11.31 -17.83 12.76
CA ARG A 640 -12.48 -17.39 11.97
C ARG A 640 -12.20 -16.11 11.18
N ALA A 641 -11.54 -15.12 11.79
CA ALA A 641 -11.20 -13.87 11.09
C ALA A 641 -10.21 -14.10 9.94
N GLU A 642 -9.26 -15.01 10.11
CA GLU A 642 -8.32 -15.42 9.07
C GLU A 642 -9.04 -16.09 7.90
N ASP A 643 -9.94 -17.03 8.19
CA ASP A 643 -10.70 -17.75 7.15
C ASP A 643 -11.58 -16.81 6.34
N VAL A 644 -12.28 -15.87 7.00
CA VAL A 644 -13.07 -14.84 6.30
C VAL A 644 -12.16 -13.99 5.41
N ARG A 645 -10.99 -13.58 5.91
CA ARG A 645 -10.02 -12.81 5.12
C ARG A 645 -9.51 -13.57 3.90
N ILE A 646 -9.15 -14.85 4.07
CA ILE A 646 -8.70 -15.71 2.96
C ILE A 646 -9.82 -15.86 1.92
N THR A 647 -11.05 -16.07 2.40
CA THR A 647 -12.26 -16.17 1.56
C THR A 647 -12.47 -14.90 0.74
N LEU A 648 -12.48 -13.73 1.39
CA LEU A 648 -12.68 -12.44 0.71
C LEU A 648 -11.52 -12.09 -0.25
N ARG A 649 -10.28 -12.43 0.09
CA ARG A 649 -9.15 -12.25 -0.82
C ARG A 649 -9.27 -13.12 -2.07
N ARG A 650 -9.77 -14.35 -1.93
CA ARG A 650 -10.04 -15.23 -3.08
C ARG A 650 -11.20 -14.70 -3.93
N ALA A 651 -12.21 -14.10 -3.30
CA ALA A 651 -13.28 -13.40 -4.02
C ALA A 651 -12.74 -12.20 -4.84
N ALA A 652 -11.77 -11.45 -4.32
CA ALA A 652 -11.11 -10.37 -5.08
C ALA A 652 -10.35 -10.89 -6.33
N TYR A 653 -9.75 -12.08 -6.24
CA TYR A 653 -9.14 -12.73 -7.39
C TYR A 653 -10.19 -13.10 -8.45
N TYR A 654 -11.29 -13.76 -8.06
CA TYR A 654 -12.38 -14.08 -8.99
C TYR A 654 -13.03 -12.84 -9.60
N ALA A 655 -13.16 -11.77 -8.83
CA ALA A 655 -13.60 -10.46 -9.32
C ALA A 655 -12.72 -9.93 -10.47
N ARG A 656 -11.39 -10.05 -10.37
CA ARG A 656 -10.48 -9.65 -11.45
C ARG A 656 -10.59 -10.54 -12.69
N GLU A 657 -10.73 -11.85 -12.50
CA GLU A 657 -10.97 -12.79 -13.61
C GLU A 657 -12.27 -12.48 -14.34
N ILE A 658 -13.34 -12.13 -13.61
CA ILE A 658 -14.63 -11.72 -14.18
C ILE A 658 -14.51 -10.39 -14.94
N ALA A 659 -13.85 -9.39 -14.36
CA ALA A 659 -13.70 -8.06 -14.95
C ALA A 659 -12.76 -8.00 -16.16
N GLY A 660 -11.83 -8.95 -16.26
CA GLY A 660 -10.93 -9.04 -17.41
C GLY A 660 -11.62 -9.49 -18.70
N SER A 661 -12.90 -9.87 -18.64
CA SER A 661 -13.60 -10.53 -19.74
C SER A 661 -14.74 -9.71 -20.34
N GLY A 662 -15.00 -9.91 -21.63
CA GLY A 662 -16.18 -9.37 -22.31
C GLY A 662 -15.98 -9.15 -23.82
N GLY A 663 -16.87 -8.37 -24.44
CA GLY A 663 -16.86 -8.17 -25.90
C GLY A 663 -17.51 -9.30 -26.70
N TRP A 664 -18.33 -10.13 -26.06
CA TRP A 664 -18.97 -11.28 -26.70
C TRP A 664 -20.20 -10.89 -27.52
N SER A 665 -20.42 -11.60 -28.62
CA SER A 665 -21.68 -11.54 -29.37
C SER A 665 -22.75 -12.41 -28.70
N LEU A 666 -23.48 -11.81 -27.76
CA LEU A 666 -24.56 -12.51 -27.03
C LEU A 666 -25.89 -12.44 -27.78
N THR A 667 -26.62 -13.56 -27.80
CA THR A 667 -28.05 -13.62 -28.18
C THR A 667 -28.94 -12.96 -27.12
N SER A 668 -30.16 -12.56 -27.49
CA SER A 668 -31.12 -11.93 -26.56
C SER A 668 -31.41 -12.80 -25.32
N TRP A 669 -31.49 -14.12 -25.49
CA TRP A 669 -31.68 -15.06 -24.38
C TRP A 669 -30.45 -15.10 -23.45
N GLN A 670 -29.23 -15.19 -24.02
CA GLN A 670 -27.99 -15.17 -23.23
C GLN A 670 -27.84 -13.87 -22.45
N ARG A 671 -28.18 -12.72 -23.04
CA ARG A 671 -28.14 -11.41 -22.35
C ARG A 671 -29.09 -11.38 -21.16
N ALA A 672 -30.35 -11.76 -21.37
CA ALA A 672 -31.36 -11.78 -20.30
C ALA A 672 -30.94 -12.71 -19.15
N HIS A 673 -30.43 -13.90 -19.48
CA HIS A 673 -30.04 -14.90 -18.48
C HIS A 673 -28.76 -14.51 -17.71
N LEU A 674 -27.79 -13.88 -18.38
CA LEU A 674 -26.58 -13.38 -17.73
C LEU A 674 -26.88 -12.19 -16.78
N LEU A 675 -27.79 -11.29 -17.18
CA LEU A 675 -28.24 -10.19 -16.34
C LEU A 675 -29.01 -10.70 -15.10
N ASP A 676 -29.81 -11.74 -15.27
CA ASP A 676 -30.52 -12.40 -14.17
C ASP A 676 -29.55 -13.10 -13.19
N ILE A 677 -28.55 -13.84 -13.67
CA ILE A 677 -27.50 -14.46 -12.84
C ILE A 677 -26.75 -13.39 -12.02
N THR A 678 -26.26 -12.35 -12.69
CA THR A 678 -25.44 -11.29 -12.08
C THR A 678 -26.26 -10.44 -11.12
N SER A 679 -27.51 -10.08 -11.45
CA SER A 679 -28.38 -9.33 -10.55
C SER A 679 -28.79 -10.14 -9.29
N ASN A 680 -29.03 -11.44 -9.42
CA ASN A 680 -29.30 -12.32 -8.28
C ASN A 680 -28.08 -12.43 -7.35
N LEU A 681 -26.90 -12.67 -7.93
CA LEU A 681 -25.66 -12.78 -7.17
C LEU A 681 -25.34 -11.44 -6.47
N ALA A 682 -25.38 -10.31 -7.18
CA ALA A 682 -25.14 -8.99 -6.60
C ALA A 682 -26.10 -8.68 -5.44
N ARG A 683 -27.39 -9.02 -5.58
CA ARG A 683 -28.39 -8.85 -4.51
C ARG A 683 -28.08 -9.73 -3.29
N SER A 684 -27.65 -10.97 -3.49
CA SER A 684 -27.27 -11.88 -2.41
C SER A 684 -26.02 -11.39 -1.67
N ILE A 685 -25.04 -10.86 -2.40
CA ILE A 685 -23.84 -10.23 -1.83
C ILE A 685 -24.21 -8.99 -1.01
N ASP A 686 -25.14 -8.14 -1.49
CA ASP A 686 -25.62 -6.97 -0.74
C ASP A 686 -26.31 -7.36 0.58
N VAL A 687 -27.12 -8.42 0.57
CA VAL A 687 -27.73 -8.97 1.79
C VAL A 687 -26.64 -9.44 2.76
N LEU A 688 -25.62 -10.15 2.28
CA LEU A 688 -24.49 -10.56 3.11
C LEU A 688 -23.72 -9.35 3.68
N ALA A 689 -23.49 -8.33 2.88
CA ALA A 689 -22.84 -7.09 3.29
C ALA A 689 -23.65 -6.35 4.38
N GLN A 690 -24.98 -6.37 4.26
CA GLN A 690 -25.91 -5.85 5.26
C GLN A 690 -25.86 -6.67 6.55
N THR A 691 -25.85 -8.00 6.50
CA THR A 691 -25.75 -8.86 7.69
C THR A 691 -24.43 -8.63 8.46
N VAL A 692 -23.31 -8.51 7.74
CA VAL A 692 -22.01 -8.17 8.34
C VAL A 692 -22.03 -6.80 9.01
N SER A 693 -22.77 -5.84 8.43
CA SER A 693 -22.94 -4.48 8.94
C SER A 693 -23.99 -4.35 10.06
N GLY A 694 -25.09 -5.09 10.01
CA GLY A 694 -26.29 -4.94 10.85
C GLY A 694 -26.07 -5.40 12.29
N ASN A 695 -25.09 -6.27 12.53
CA ASN A 695 -24.58 -6.60 13.86
C ASN A 695 -23.89 -5.41 14.59
N LEU A 696 -23.76 -4.25 13.94
CA LEU A 696 -23.32 -3.00 14.57
C LEU A 696 -24.47 -2.19 15.18
N THR A 697 -25.72 -2.55 14.85
CA THR A 697 -26.94 -1.86 15.28
C THR A 697 -27.86 -2.87 15.93
N ALA A 698 -27.84 -2.95 17.27
CA ALA A 698 -28.84 -3.70 18.01
C ALA A 698 -30.22 -3.06 17.81
N SER A 699 -30.90 -3.41 16.71
CA SER A 699 -32.34 -3.28 16.51
C SER A 699 -32.75 -4.14 15.30
N THR A 700 -33.30 -5.31 15.59
CA THR A 700 -34.48 -5.92 14.94
C THR A 700 -34.51 -5.97 13.41
N ALA A 701 -34.03 -7.09 12.89
CA ALA A 701 -34.48 -7.88 11.73
C ALA A 701 -33.25 -8.39 10.97
N VAL A 702 -32.91 -9.68 11.16
CA VAL A 702 -32.12 -10.39 10.15
C VAL A 702 -32.87 -10.19 8.83
N PRO A 703 -32.23 -9.75 7.74
CA PRO A 703 -32.92 -9.70 6.46
C PRO A 703 -33.50 -11.08 6.20
N ASP A 704 -34.82 -11.18 6.08
CA ASP A 704 -35.56 -12.43 5.88
C ASP A 704 -35.33 -13.02 4.46
N ARG A 705 -34.22 -12.63 3.83
CA ARG A 705 -33.87 -12.96 2.46
C ARG A 705 -32.72 -13.97 2.48
N PRO A 706 -32.96 -15.20 2.02
CA PRO A 706 -31.91 -16.20 1.92
C PRO A 706 -30.91 -15.86 0.80
N TRP A 707 -29.70 -16.39 0.91
CA TRP A 707 -28.76 -16.49 -0.19
C TRP A 707 -29.29 -17.52 -1.20
N ILE A 708 -29.51 -17.10 -2.44
CA ILE A 708 -29.99 -17.99 -3.51
C ILE A 708 -28.83 -18.26 -4.46
N ARG A 709 -28.37 -19.52 -4.49
CA ARG A 709 -27.30 -19.93 -5.40
C ARG A 709 -27.75 -19.86 -6.86
N SER A 710 -26.82 -19.46 -7.71
CA SER A 710 -26.99 -19.31 -9.15
C SER A 710 -26.51 -20.52 -9.95
N ALA A 711 -25.99 -21.58 -9.29
CA ALA A 711 -25.44 -22.79 -9.93
C ALA A 711 -26.34 -23.36 -11.05
N ASP A 712 -27.61 -23.67 -10.76
CA ASP A 712 -28.56 -24.20 -11.74
C ASP A 712 -28.82 -23.25 -12.92
N ARG A 713 -28.73 -21.93 -12.69
CA ARG A 713 -28.87 -20.93 -13.76
C ARG A 713 -27.61 -20.94 -14.63
N ILE A 714 -26.44 -20.97 -14.02
CA ILE A 714 -25.15 -21.01 -14.70
C ILE A 714 -25.05 -22.27 -15.58
N TRP A 715 -25.36 -23.46 -15.03
CA TRP A 715 -25.31 -24.72 -15.77
C TRP A 715 -26.29 -24.75 -16.96
N ARG A 716 -27.50 -24.21 -16.81
CA ARG A 716 -28.46 -24.13 -17.91
C ARG A 716 -27.96 -23.30 -19.08
N MET A 717 -27.15 -22.27 -18.81
CA MET A 717 -26.51 -21.47 -19.85
C MET A 717 -25.32 -22.18 -20.46
N ASP A 718 -24.42 -22.68 -19.63
CA ASP A 718 -23.20 -23.36 -20.06
C ASP A 718 -23.50 -24.59 -20.94
N ARG A 719 -24.50 -25.41 -20.60
CA ARG A 719 -24.92 -26.56 -21.42
C ARG A 719 -25.47 -26.21 -22.81
N LYS A 720 -25.93 -24.97 -23.00
CA LYS A 720 -26.42 -24.49 -24.31
C LYS A 720 -25.31 -23.83 -25.13
N LEU A 721 -24.13 -23.62 -24.56
CA LEU A 721 -22.98 -23.10 -25.29
C LEU A 721 -22.25 -24.25 -25.98
N THR A 722 -22.06 -24.13 -27.28
CA THR A 722 -21.22 -25.08 -28.03
C THR A 722 -19.78 -24.99 -27.51
N PRO A 723 -19.10 -26.13 -27.25
CA PRO A 723 -17.71 -26.15 -26.84
C PRO A 723 -16.81 -25.75 -28.02
N CYS A 724 -16.49 -24.46 -28.12
CA CYS A 724 -15.58 -23.90 -29.11
C CYS A 724 -14.79 -22.73 -28.50
N THR A 725 -13.68 -22.37 -29.14
CA THR A 725 -12.81 -21.26 -28.71
C THR A 725 -13.56 -19.93 -28.61
N ALA A 726 -14.55 -19.69 -29.49
CA ALA A 726 -15.39 -18.49 -29.45
C ALA A 726 -16.21 -18.35 -28.15
N ASN A 727 -16.58 -19.46 -27.51
CA ASN A 727 -17.33 -19.46 -26.24
C ASN A 727 -16.44 -19.67 -25.01
N ALA A 728 -15.15 -19.98 -25.19
CA ALA A 728 -14.26 -20.36 -24.09
C ALA A 728 -14.16 -19.28 -23.00
N GLU A 729 -14.10 -18.01 -23.39
CA GLU A 729 -14.03 -16.90 -22.43
C GLU A 729 -15.34 -16.67 -21.68
N LEU A 730 -16.48 -16.80 -22.36
CA LEU A 730 -17.80 -16.71 -21.73
C LEU A 730 -18.00 -17.87 -20.73
N ARG A 731 -17.66 -19.10 -21.12
CA ARG A 731 -17.72 -20.27 -20.23
C ARG A 731 -16.77 -20.11 -19.03
N ARG A 732 -15.58 -19.54 -19.23
CA ARG A 732 -14.64 -19.20 -18.14
C ARG A 732 -15.25 -18.20 -17.15
N THR A 733 -15.90 -17.15 -17.67
CA THR A 733 -16.56 -16.14 -16.83
C THR A 733 -17.69 -16.77 -16.01
N LEU A 734 -18.52 -17.61 -16.65
CA LEU A 734 -19.56 -18.38 -15.97
C LEU A 734 -18.99 -19.28 -14.86
N HIS A 735 -17.84 -19.92 -15.12
CA HIS A 735 -17.14 -20.74 -14.13
C HIS A 735 -16.71 -19.90 -12.91
N TYR A 736 -16.07 -18.75 -13.10
CA TYR A 736 -15.66 -17.89 -11.99
C TYR A 736 -16.84 -17.24 -11.25
N LEU A 737 -17.95 -16.95 -11.94
CA LEU A 737 -19.19 -16.52 -11.29
C LEU A 737 -19.74 -17.62 -10.38
N GLY A 738 -19.72 -18.89 -10.82
CA GLY A 738 -20.13 -20.02 -10.00
C GLY A 738 -19.19 -20.27 -8.82
N ASP A 739 -17.88 -20.19 -9.05
CA ASP A 739 -16.87 -20.34 -8.00
C ASP A 739 -16.94 -19.21 -6.96
N LEU A 740 -17.29 -17.98 -7.38
CA LEU A 740 -17.56 -16.85 -6.50
C LEU A 740 -18.85 -17.05 -5.69
N ASP A 741 -19.93 -17.52 -6.34
CA ASP A 741 -21.20 -17.83 -5.68
C ASP A 741 -21.02 -18.89 -4.59
N ASP A 742 -20.37 -20.02 -4.90
CA ASP A 742 -20.08 -21.09 -3.93
C ASP A 742 -19.22 -20.59 -2.75
N LEU A 743 -18.18 -19.80 -3.05
CA LEU A 743 -17.27 -19.26 -2.06
C LEU A 743 -18.00 -18.34 -1.06
N LEU A 744 -18.87 -17.47 -1.56
CA LEU A 744 -19.63 -16.52 -0.74
C LEU A 744 -20.86 -17.16 -0.09
N ALA A 745 -21.49 -18.17 -0.70
CA ALA A 745 -22.51 -19.00 -0.07
C ALA A 745 -21.94 -19.73 1.16
N GLY A 746 -20.73 -20.29 1.05
CA GLY A 746 -20.03 -20.89 2.18
C GLY A 746 -19.66 -19.87 3.27
N LEU A 747 -19.46 -18.60 2.93
CA LEU A 747 -19.31 -17.52 3.91
C LEU A 747 -20.66 -17.14 4.55
N ALA A 748 -21.74 -17.08 3.76
CA ALA A 748 -23.09 -16.76 4.21
C ALA A 748 -23.60 -17.81 5.22
N ALA A 749 -23.44 -19.09 4.92
CA ALA A 749 -23.78 -20.19 5.83
C ALA A 749 -23.02 -20.07 7.18
N ARG A 750 -21.72 -19.76 7.13
CA ARG A 750 -20.90 -19.54 8.33
C ARG A 750 -21.34 -18.32 9.16
N LEU A 751 -22.00 -17.36 8.53
CA LEU A 751 -22.58 -16.16 9.16
C LEU A 751 -24.07 -16.33 9.50
N SER A 752 -24.59 -17.56 9.46
CA SER A 752 -25.98 -17.90 9.80
C SER A 752 -27.02 -17.26 8.88
N VAL A 753 -26.65 -16.97 7.63
CA VAL A 753 -27.59 -16.62 6.56
C VAL A 753 -28.08 -17.93 5.91
N ASN A 754 -29.40 -18.08 5.75
CA ASN A 754 -29.99 -19.24 5.07
C ASN A 754 -29.51 -19.30 3.62
N VAL A 755 -29.01 -20.46 3.18
CA VAL A 755 -28.53 -20.69 1.81
C VAL A 755 -29.44 -21.71 1.13
N HIS A 756 -29.95 -21.37 -0.06
CA HIS A 756 -30.76 -22.26 -0.89
C HIS A 756 -30.11 -22.49 -2.27
N GLY A 757 -30.33 -23.67 -2.82
CA GLY A 757 -29.81 -24.10 -4.12
C GLY A 757 -28.65 -25.08 -4.02
N THR A 758 -28.23 -25.59 -5.17
CA THR A 758 -27.17 -26.59 -5.34
C THR A 758 -25.78 -25.95 -5.36
N ASP A 759 -24.76 -26.68 -4.88
CA ASP A 759 -23.36 -26.28 -5.02
C ASP A 759 -22.93 -26.31 -6.50
N PHE A 760 -22.30 -25.26 -6.99
CA PHE A 760 -21.73 -25.24 -8.35
C PHE A 760 -20.61 -26.29 -8.51
N ARG A 761 -19.85 -26.57 -7.46
CA ARG A 761 -18.72 -27.54 -7.52
C ARG A 761 -19.11 -29.01 -7.62
N THR A 762 -20.32 -29.40 -7.23
CA THR A 762 -20.72 -30.81 -7.21
C THR A 762 -21.06 -31.36 -8.61
N GLY A 763 -21.19 -30.50 -9.63
CA GLY A 763 -21.53 -30.89 -11.01
C GLY A 763 -20.46 -30.64 -12.08
N THR A 764 -19.22 -30.26 -11.71
CA THR A 764 -18.32 -29.51 -12.63
C THR A 764 -17.00 -30.16 -13.05
N ALA A 765 -16.60 -31.34 -12.56
CA ALA A 765 -15.29 -31.92 -12.89
C ALA A 765 -15.08 -32.01 -14.42
N ALA A 766 -16.01 -32.70 -15.11
CA ALA A 766 -15.93 -32.92 -16.56
C ALA A 766 -16.01 -31.63 -17.41
N HIS A 767 -16.85 -30.66 -17.03
CA HIS A 767 -16.98 -29.38 -17.75
C HIS A 767 -15.78 -28.46 -17.55
N ARG A 768 -15.16 -28.51 -16.36
CA ARG A 768 -13.95 -27.72 -16.05
C ARG A 768 -12.77 -28.21 -16.87
N HIS A 769 -12.61 -29.52 -17.03
CA HIS A 769 -11.59 -30.13 -17.87
C HIS A 769 -11.70 -29.67 -19.33
N GLU A 770 -12.89 -29.78 -19.93
CA GLU A 770 -13.16 -29.37 -21.32
C GLU A 770 -12.89 -27.87 -21.56
N LEU A 771 -13.29 -27.00 -20.63
CA LEU A 771 -13.00 -25.56 -20.68
C LEU A 771 -11.50 -25.27 -20.74
N LEU A 772 -10.72 -25.96 -19.90
CA LEU A 772 -9.29 -25.71 -19.74
C LEU A 772 -8.51 -26.17 -20.97
N ILE A 773 -8.93 -27.26 -21.61
CA ILE A 773 -8.40 -27.72 -22.90
C ILE A 773 -8.62 -26.65 -23.98
N LEU A 774 -9.88 -26.24 -24.21
CA LEU A 774 -10.22 -25.25 -25.24
C LEU A 774 -9.45 -23.95 -25.09
N ARG A 775 -9.19 -23.53 -23.84
CA ARG A 775 -8.43 -22.33 -23.55
C ARG A 775 -6.94 -22.50 -23.81
N ALA A 776 -6.36 -23.63 -23.44
CA ALA A 776 -4.97 -23.91 -23.76
C ALA A 776 -4.77 -23.96 -25.29
N GLU A 777 -5.68 -24.62 -26.01
CA GLU A 777 -5.70 -24.62 -27.48
C GLU A 777 -5.82 -23.21 -28.07
N GLN A 778 -6.72 -22.38 -27.55
CA GLN A 778 -6.85 -20.98 -27.98
C GLN A 778 -5.56 -20.19 -27.74
N SER A 779 -5.00 -20.29 -26.53
CA SER A 779 -3.74 -19.62 -26.19
C SER A 779 -2.63 -20.07 -27.15
N LEU A 780 -2.55 -21.35 -27.50
CA LEU A 780 -1.53 -21.88 -28.40
C LEU A 780 -1.74 -21.49 -29.86
N ALA A 781 -2.99 -21.53 -30.34
CA ALA A 781 -3.35 -21.15 -31.70
C ALA A 781 -2.98 -19.68 -31.94
N GLU A 782 -3.25 -18.80 -30.98
CA GLU A 782 -2.93 -17.38 -31.08
C GLU A 782 -1.41 -17.10 -31.00
N ILE A 783 -0.63 -17.91 -30.27
CA ILE A 783 0.85 -17.77 -30.23
C ILE A 783 1.49 -18.32 -31.52
N SER A 784 0.83 -19.24 -32.24
CA SER A 784 1.37 -19.86 -33.47
C SER A 784 1.23 -19.04 -34.76
N VAL A 785 0.51 -17.91 -34.73
CA VAL A 785 0.31 -17.05 -35.91
C VAL A 785 1.38 -15.94 -35.92
N PRO A 786 2.34 -15.95 -36.87
CA PRO A 786 3.26 -14.82 -37.01
C PRO A 786 2.47 -13.57 -37.43
N PRO A 787 2.80 -12.36 -36.94
CA PRO A 787 2.14 -11.14 -37.36
C PRO A 787 2.39 -10.96 -38.85
N VAL A 788 1.33 -11.09 -39.66
CA VAL A 788 1.38 -10.77 -41.08
C VAL A 788 1.76 -9.29 -41.18
N LYS A 789 2.99 -9.03 -41.61
CA LYS A 789 3.37 -7.69 -42.07
C LYS A 789 2.45 -7.38 -43.24
N CYS A 790 1.47 -6.51 -43.03
CA CYS A 790 0.78 -5.83 -44.13
C CYS A 790 1.79 -4.95 -44.86
N THR A 791 2.62 -5.55 -45.72
CA THR A 791 3.23 -4.83 -46.82
C THR A 791 2.10 -4.53 -47.78
N ALA A 792 1.67 -3.26 -47.80
CA ALA A 792 0.86 -2.74 -48.88
C ALA A 792 1.60 -3.02 -50.20
N ALA A 793 1.15 -4.05 -50.92
CA ALA A 793 1.52 -4.25 -52.31
C ALA A 793 0.73 -3.21 -53.10
N THR A 794 1.32 -2.04 -53.30
CA THR A 794 0.99 -1.22 -54.46
C THR A 794 1.52 -1.93 -55.70
N SER A 795 0.62 -2.46 -56.52
CA SER A 795 0.93 -2.81 -57.91
C SER A 795 -0.34 -2.76 -58.77
N GLY A 796 -0.30 -1.92 -59.80
CA GLY A 796 -1.19 -1.97 -60.97
C GLY A 796 -2.33 -0.99 -60.92
#